data_AF-A0A9P6KFP4-F1
#
_entry.id   AF-A0A9P6KFP4-F1
#
_cell.length_a   1.000
_cell.length_b   1.000
_cell.length_c   1.000
_cell.angle_alpha   90.00
_cell.angle_beta   90.00
_cell.angle_gamma   90.00
#
_symmetry.space_group_name_H-M   'P 1'
#
loop_
_entity.id
_entity.type
_entity.pdbx_description
1 polymer ?
#
loop_
_entity_poly.entity_id
_entity_poly.type
_entity_poly.pdbx_seq_one_letter_code
_entity_poly.pdbx_strand_id
1 'polypeptide(L)'
;MADSKTPEGGLPKRPMHHRRNFTGLTSKELAAEKAKWPKETVELWTRLSKKEANDVETIQRSIIHHVTTTLARAAYNLDNFSAYQAVALSTRDRLISRWNETQGQLSKKDPKRVYYLSLEFLLGRSMDNALLNMGLKDTYGKSIEQLGFNMEDIIESEVDAALGNGGLGRLAACYMDSLATLEYPAWGYGLRYNYGIFQQRIVDGYQTEFPDYWLNFDNPWELPRLDISIQISFGGHVQTSQDEYGVTRHNWIAGQSVQAIAYDVPIPGYHTENCNNIRLWRSKPTKTFDLTSFNEGNYERAVEDATNAERITSVLYPNDNTMAGKELRLKQQYFWTAASLHDIVRRFKKSMREWSDLPDQVAIQLNDTHPTLAIVELQRILVDVEMLSWDDAWDIVTRTFAFTNHTVLPEAMEKWSVPMFEYLLPRHLQIIFDINLYFLQKVELKFPNDRGLLNRMSIIEEAQPQQIRMAHLAVVGSHKINGVAALHSDLIKTTIFKDFVMYYGEEKFVNKTNGITPRRWLHQANPQLSTLITETLNSDKWLKDLSLLRGLEKKVPDAEFRKKWRAIKRANKVRLAELIKERCHVEVSPDALFDVQVKRIHEYKRQFMNILAVIHRYRTIKSMTPAQKASVQPRVVIFGGKAAPGYYIAKLVIKLINSVAAVVNQDPAVGDLLKVVFIPDYNVSVAEVIVPASDISQHISTAGTEASGTSNMKFVLNGGLIIGTLDGANIEILEEIGEDNIFIFGCAAQEVEDLRHAQRYRGVPMDPALQGVISAIEKGVFEDPKIFQPLISTLTVGKDFYLISADFASYITANQQVDIAYKNQDEWSKKSIRCTANMGKFSSDRSVKEYADEIWNIKPYTVIDEGFL
;
A
#
# COMPACT_ATOMS: atom_id res chain seq x y z
N MET A 1 -73.02 -35.42 21.27
CA MET A 1 -72.35 -34.31 20.59
C MET A 1 -71.39 -33.72 21.61
N ALA A 2 -70.10 -33.99 21.44
CA ALA A 2 -69.06 -33.57 22.37
C ALA A 2 -68.46 -32.26 21.86
N ASP A 3 -68.44 -31.24 22.73
CA ASP A 3 -67.86 -29.93 22.47
C ASP A 3 -66.36 -30.03 22.19
N SER A 4 -65.97 -29.67 20.96
CA SER A 4 -64.58 -29.50 20.58
C SER A 4 -64.05 -28.19 21.16
N LYS A 5 -63.27 -28.28 22.24
CA LYS A 5 -62.37 -27.19 22.67
C LYS A 5 -61.27 -27.03 21.62
N THR A 6 -61.35 -25.98 20.81
CA THR A 6 -60.19 -25.41 20.12
C THR A 6 -59.21 -24.89 21.18
N PRO A 7 -57.92 -25.29 21.17
CA PRO A 7 -56.93 -24.64 22.01
C PRO A 7 -56.68 -23.24 21.44
N GLU A 8 -56.91 -22.20 22.24
CA GLU A 8 -56.38 -20.87 21.99
C GLU A 8 -54.85 -20.96 21.98
N GLY A 9 -54.28 -21.18 20.79
CA GLY A 9 -52.85 -21.11 20.54
C GLY A 9 -52.39 -19.66 20.63
N GLY A 10 -52.21 -19.16 21.85
CA GLY A 10 -51.52 -17.90 22.09
C GLY A 10 -50.13 -17.95 21.45
N LEU A 11 -49.82 -16.98 20.58
CA LEU A 11 -48.50 -16.82 20.01
C LEU A 11 -47.44 -16.91 21.12
N PRO A 12 -46.31 -17.63 20.92
CA PRO A 12 -45.28 -17.73 21.93
C PRO A 12 -44.86 -16.32 22.36
N LYS A 13 -45.02 -16.01 23.65
CA LYS A 13 -44.57 -14.73 24.21
C LYS A 13 -43.08 -14.60 23.89
N ARG A 14 -42.71 -13.57 23.13
CA ARG A 14 -41.31 -13.24 22.90
C ARG A 14 -40.77 -12.66 24.20
N PRO A 15 -39.84 -13.34 24.91
CA PRO A 15 -39.34 -12.83 26.18
C PRO A 15 -38.50 -11.56 26.00
N MET A 16 -37.97 -11.30 24.79
CA MET A 16 -37.23 -10.10 24.44
C MET A 16 -37.44 -9.67 22.98
N HIS A 17 -37.33 -8.37 22.73
CA HIS A 17 -37.18 -7.80 21.40
C HIS A 17 -35.69 -7.51 21.16
N HIS A 18 -34.99 -8.44 20.50
CA HIS A 18 -33.61 -8.21 20.09
C HIS A 18 -33.57 -7.22 18.91
N ARG A 19 -32.77 -6.15 19.04
CA ARG A 19 -32.40 -5.24 17.95
C ARG A 19 -30.90 -5.33 17.73
N ARG A 20 -30.47 -5.36 16.48
CA ARG A 20 -29.04 -5.35 16.14
C ARG A 20 -28.49 -3.94 16.33
N ASN A 21 -27.44 -3.82 17.14
CA ASN A 21 -26.69 -2.57 17.29
C ASN A 21 -25.46 -2.61 16.39
N PHE A 22 -25.14 -1.49 15.72
CA PHE A 22 -23.86 -1.35 15.01
C PHE A 22 -22.69 -1.48 16.01
N THR A 23 -21.52 -1.93 15.56
CA THR A 23 -20.34 -2.22 16.40
C THR A 23 -20.13 -1.25 17.56
N GLY A 24 -19.97 -1.80 18.76
CA GLY A 24 -19.67 -1.10 20.00
C GLY A 24 -20.87 -0.32 20.55
N LEU A 25 -21.10 -0.48 21.86
CA LEU A 25 -22.07 0.28 22.65
C LEU A 25 -21.32 1.29 23.51
N THR A 26 -21.91 2.47 23.67
CA THR A 26 -21.47 3.41 24.71
C THR A 26 -21.74 2.81 26.09
N SER A 27 -21.09 3.32 27.13
CA SER A 27 -21.31 2.85 28.51
C SER A 27 -22.77 2.94 28.95
N LYS A 28 -23.48 3.99 28.50
CA LYS A 28 -24.90 4.21 28.79
C LYS A 28 -25.79 3.21 28.06
N GLU A 29 -25.55 2.98 26.76
CA GLU A 29 -26.29 1.98 25.97
C GLU A 29 -26.07 0.57 26.52
N LEU A 30 -24.83 0.21 26.87
CA LEU A 30 -24.51 -1.09 27.43
C LEU A 30 -25.23 -1.34 28.76
N ALA A 31 -25.23 -0.36 29.67
CA ALA A 31 -25.95 -0.47 30.94
C ALA A 31 -27.48 -0.63 30.71
N ALA A 32 -28.04 0.15 29.78
CA ALA A 32 -29.46 0.09 29.43
C ALA A 32 -29.84 -1.25 28.77
N GLU A 33 -28.99 -1.80 27.91
CA GLU A 33 -29.20 -3.12 27.31
C GLU A 33 -29.05 -4.24 28.35
N LYS A 34 -27.99 -4.24 29.17
CA LYS A 34 -27.80 -5.25 30.22
C LYS A 34 -28.99 -5.31 31.20
N ALA A 35 -29.57 -4.16 31.56
CA ALA A 35 -30.72 -4.10 32.46
C ALA A 35 -31.99 -4.78 31.90
N LYS A 36 -32.08 -4.99 30.58
CA LYS A 36 -33.21 -5.68 29.93
C LYS A 36 -33.07 -7.20 29.96
N TRP A 37 -31.87 -7.73 30.21
CA TRP A 37 -31.58 -9.16 30.11
C TRP A 37 -31.78 -9.85 31.47
N PRO A 38 -32.46 -11.02 31.52
CA PRO A 38 -32.53 -11.82 32.74
C PRO A 38 -31.13 -12.19 33.23
N LYS A 39 -30.92 -12.17 34.54
CA LYS A 39 -29.62 -12.45 35.15
C LYS A 39 -29.05 -13.81 34.73
N GLU A 40 -29.89 -14.85 34.72
CA GLU A 40 -29.52 -16.20 34.28
C GLU A 40 -29.05 -16.24 32.83
N THR A 41 -29.68 -15.45 31.95
CA THR A 41 -29.27 -15.30 30.55
C THR A 41 -27.89 -14.65 30.46
N VAL A 42 -27.66 -13.56 31.22
CA VAL A 42 -26.34 -12.89 31.25
C VAL A 42 -25.26 -13.86 31.75
N GLU A 43 -25.50 -14.58 32.85
CA GLU A 43 -24.57 -15.57 33.40
C GLU A 43 -24.26 -16.69 32.40
N LEU A 44 -25.27 -17.19 31.67
CA LEU A 44 -25.10 -18.20 30.63
C LEU A 44 -24.21 -17.70 29.50
N TRP A 45 -24.47 -16.51 28.96
CA TRP A 45 -23.66 -15.92 27.89
C TRP A 45 -22.24 -15.63 28.38
N THR A 46 -22.05 -15.05 29.56
CA THR A 46 -20.72 -14.82 30.14
C THR A 46 -19.92 -16.12 30.28
N ARG A 47 -20.58 -17.22 30.66
CA ARG A 47 -19.91 -18.53 30.80
C ARG A 47 -19.51 -19.14 29.45
N LEU A 48 -20.35 -19.03 28.42
CA LEU A 48 -20.16 -19.67 27.11
C LEU A 48 -19.37 -18.80 26.12
N SER A 49 -19.28 -17.49 26.34
CA SER A 49 -18.51 -16.56 25.50
C SER A 49 -17.09 -16.30 26.02
N LYS A 50 -16.57 -17.17 26.89
CA LYS A 50 -15.19 -17.07 27.36
C LYS A 50 -14.22 -17.27 26.18
N LYS A 51 -13.17 -16.46 26.17
CA LYS A 51 -12.08 -16.57 25.20
C LYS A 51 -11.45 -17.96 25.28
N GLU A 52 -11.21 -18.56 24.12
CA GLU A 52 -10.52 -19.84 24.03
C GLU A 52 -9.08 -19.72 24.56
N ALA A 53 -8.59 -20.80 25.16
CA ALA A 53 -7.19 -20.90 25.52
C ALA A 53 -6.30 -21.02 24.27
N ASN A 54 -5.03 -20.64 24.44
CA ASN A 54 -4.02 -20.65 23.38
C ASN A 54 -3.04 -21.82 23.54
N ASP A 55 -3.45 -22.91 24.19
CA ASP A 55 -2.69 -24.16 24.25
C ASP A 55 -2.93 -25.02 23.01
N VAL A 56 -2.05 -26.02 22.81
CA VAL A 56 -2.04 -26.89 21.63
C VAL A 56 -3.35 -27.66 21.47
N GLU A 57 -3.91 -28.23 22.55
CA GLU A 57 -5.12 -29.05 22.45
C GLU A 57 -6.33 -28.19 22.04
N THR A 58 -6.48 -27.01 22.63
CA THR A 58 -7.56 -26.08 22.29
C THR A 58 -7.45 -25.61 20.83
N ILE A 59 -6.25 -25.28 20.35
CA ILE A 59 -6.03 -24.89 18.96
C ILE A 59 -6.35 -26.05 18.00
N GLN A 60 -5.89 -27.27 18.30
CA GLN A 60 -6.20 -28.46 17.49
C GLN A 60 -7.70 -28.71 17.41
N ARG A 61 -8.42 -28.60 18.53
CA ARG A 61 -9.89 -28.73 18.57
C ARG A 61 -10.57 -27.65 17.70
N SER A 62 -10.10 -26.41 17.75
CA SER A 62 -10.61 -25.31 16.93
C SER A 62 -10.37 -25.55 15.42
N ILE A 63 -9.17 -26.00 15.04
CA ILE A 63 -8.84 -26.37 13.65
C ILE A 63 -9.74 -27.53 13.18
N ILE A 64 -9.81 -28.63 13.94
CA ILE A 64 -10.64 -29.79 13.60
C ILE A 64 -12.12 -29.42 13.55
N HIS A 65 -12.58 -28.50 14.40
CA HIS A 65 -13.93 -27.97 14.35
C HIS A 65 -14.19 -27.35 12.96
N HIS A 66 -13.35 -26.42 12.50
CA HIS A 66 -13.54 -25.85 11.17
C HIS A 66 -13.42 -26.86 10.03
N VAL A 67 -12.51 -27.84 10.13
CA VAL A 67 -12.44 -28.96 9.17
C VAL A 67 -13.79 -29.68 9.07
N THR A 68 -14.34 -30.09 10.21
CA THR A 68 -15.52 -30.98 10.26
C THR A 68 -16.85 -30.25 10.11
N THR A 69 -16.93 -28.98 10.51
CA THR A 69 -18.17 -28.20 10.49
C THR A 69 -18.21 -27.18 9.38
N THR A 70 -17.19 -26.32 9.26
CA THR A 70 -17.20 -25.20 8.32
C THR A 70 -16.90 -25.66 6.89
N LEU A 71 -15.88 -26.52 6.74
CA LEU A 71 -15.45 -27.03 5.44
C LEU A 71 -16.15 -28.33 5.02
N ALA A 72 -16.89 -28.96 5.95
CA ALA A 72 -17.52 -30.26 5.75
C ALA A 72 -16.53 -31.31 5.20
N ARG A 73 -15.36 -31.40 5.84
CA ARG A 73 -14.28 -32.35 5.54
C ARG A 73 -14.02 -33.29 6.72
N ALA A 74 -13.18 -34.30 6.50
CA ALA A 74 -12.73 -35.28 7.47
C ALA A 74 -11.21 -35.49 7.32
N ALA A 75 -10.60 -36.22 8.26
CA ALA A 75 -9.15 -36.41 8.29
C ALA A 75 -8.57 -36.97 6.96
N TYR A 76 -9.31 -37.85 6.27
CA TYR A 76 -8.82 -38.55 5.08
C TYR A 76 -9.10 -37.83 3.74
N ASN A 77 -9.69 -36.63 3.75
CA ASN A 77 -9.94 -35.84 2.54
C ASN A 77 -9.56 -34.36 2.70
N LEU A 78 -8.57 -34.09 3.54
CA LEU A 78 -8.06 -32.75 3.84
C LEU A 78 -6.73 -32.53 3.11
N ASP A 79 -6.72 -31.64 2.11
CA ASP A 79 -5.51 -31.17 1.43
C ASP A 79 -4.94 -29.91 2.10
N ASN A 80 -3.76 -29.45 1.65
CA ASN A 80 -3.09 -28.28 2.21
C ASN A 80 -3.95 -27.01 2.12
N PHE A 81 -4.71 -26.84 1.03
CA PHE A 81 -5.57 -25.68 0.86
C PHE A 81 -6.73 -25.68 1.86
N SER A 82 -7.42 -26.82 2.03
CA SER A 82 -8.49 -26.95 3.01
C SER A 82 -7.96 -26.84 4.44
N ALA A 83 -6.77 -27.39 4.71
CA ALA A 83 -6.10 -27.23 6.00
C ALA A 83 -5.76 -25.76 6.28
N TYR A 84 -5.25 -25.02 5.29
CA TYR A 84 -5.08 -23.57 5.36
C TYR A 84 -6.37 -22.86 5.72
N GLN A 85 -7.48 -23.16 5.04
CA GLN A 85 -8.76 -22.53 5.35
C GLN A 85 -9.17 -22.78 6.81
N ALA A 86 -9.03 -24.01 7.29
CA ALA A 86 -9.36 -24.35 8.68
C ALA A 86 -8.46 -23.63 9.70
N VAL A 87 -7.16 -23.55 9.44
CA VAL A 87 -6.21 -22.83 10.30
C VAL A 87 -6.46 -21.32 10.28
N ALA A 88 -6.73 -20.75 9.11
CA ALA A 88 -7.07 -19.33 8.96
C ALA A 88 -8.35 -18.97 9.72
N LEU A 89 -9.38 -19.81 9.66
CA LEU A 89 -10.62 -19.64 10.41
C LEU A 89 -10.39 -19.73 11.93
N SER A 90 -9.65 -20.75 12.40
CA SER A 90 -9.25 -20.89 13.82
C SER A 90 -8.46 -19.68 14.33
N THR A 91 -7.60 -19.14 13.48
CA THR A 91 -6.81 -17.93 13.78
C THR A 91 -7.70 -16.69 13.82
N ARG A 92 -8.64 -16.57 12.87
CA ARG A 92 -9.60 -15.47 12.80
C ARG A 92 -10.50 -15.43 14.02
N ASP A 93 -10.93 -16.55 14.57
CA ASP A 93 -11.80 -16.56 15.76
C ASP A 93 -11.13 -15.85 16.95
N ARG A 94 -9.82 -16.06 17.14
CA ARG A 94 -9.02 -15.32 18.13
C ARG A 94 -8.89 -13.84 17.78
N LEU A 95 -8.73 -13.49 16.50
CA LEU A 95 -8.71 -12.09 16.05
C LEU A 95 -10.06 -11.39 16.28
N ILE A 96 -11.18 -12.07 16.02
CA ILE A 96 -12.54 -11.53 16.26
C ILE A 96 -12.72 -11.25 17.75
N SER A 97 -12.21 -12.11 18.62
CA SER A 97 -12.21 -11.85 20.06
C SER A 97 -11.50 -10.54 20.40
N ARG A 98 -10.26 -10.36 19.93
CA ARG A 98 -9.47 -9.14 20.15
C ARG A 98 -10.10 -7.90 19.53
N TRP A 99 -10.61 -8.04 18.32
CA TRP A 99 -11.25 -6.96 17.57
C TRP A 99 -12.50 -6.47 18.30
N ASN A 100 -13.37 -7.38 18.76
CA ASN A 100 -14.58 -7.01 19.49
C ASN A 100 -14.26 -6.30 20.81
N GLU A 101 -13.26 -6.79 21.56
CA GLU A 101 -12.79 -6.16 22.80
C GLU A 101 -12.28 -4.74 22.53
N THR A 102 -11.41 -4.59 21.52
CA THR A 102 -10.87 -3.30 21.09
C THR A 102 -12.01 -2.35 20.72
N GLN A 103 -12.91 -2.74 19.82
CA GLN A 103 -14.00 -1.87 19.38
C GLN A 103 -15.00 -1.56 20.50
N GLY A 104 -15.24 -2.51 21.41
CA GLY A 104 -16.06 -2.32 22.59
C GLY A 104 -15.50 -1.25 23.51
N GLN A 105 -14.22 -1.35 23.88
CA GLN A 105 -13.58 -0.38 24.77
C GLN A 105 -13.43 1.00 24.13
N LEU A 106 -13.06 1.07 22.86
CA LEU A 106 -12.97 2.35 22.16
C LEU A 106 -14.34 3.05 22.09
N SER A 107 -15.45 2.30 21.99
CA SER A 107 -16.80 2.88 22.02
C SER A 107 -17.24 3.28 23.44
N LYS A 108 -16.79 2.59 24.49
CA LYS A 108 -17.05 2.98 25.89
C LYS A 108 -16.29 4.25 26.28
N LYS A 109 -15.05 4.40 25.81
CA LYS A 109 -14.13 5.47 26.21
C LYS A 109 -14.19 6.70 25.31
N ASP A 110 -14.63 6.53 24.07
CA ASP A 110 -14.79 7.59 23.08
C ASP A 110 -13.53 8.48 22.92
N PRO A 111 -12.34 7.91 22.61
CA PRO A 111 -11.17 8.69 22.32
C PRO A 111 -11.22 9.27 20.90
N LYS A 112 -10.41 10.29 20.64
CA LYS A 112 -10.13 10.75 19.26
C LYS A 112 -9.62 9.58 18.42
N ARG A 113 -10.17 9.40 17.22
CA ARG A 113 -9.81 8.33 16.29
C ARG A 113 -9.22 8.88 15.00
N VAL A 114 -8.27 8.15 14.44
CA VAL A 114 -7.74 8.43 13.10
C VAL A 114 -8.36 7.50 12.06
N TYR A 115 -8.70 8.07 10.91
CA TYR A 115 -9.17 7.37 9.73
C TYR A 115 -8.21 7.60 8.57
N TYR A 116 -7.53 6.54 8.16
CA TYR A 116 -6.54 6.58 7.08
C TYR A 116 -7.20 6.15 5.77
N LEU A 117 -7.45 7.11 4.87
CA LEU A 117 -8.10 6.85 3.59
C LEU A 117 -7.05 6.57 2.53
N SER A 118 -7.07 5.36 1.96
CA SER A 118 -6.16 5.00 0.89
C SER A 118 -6.87 4.18 -0.18
N LEU A 119 -6.56 4.50 -1.44
CA LEU A 119 -7.01 3.77 -2.61
C LEU A 119 -6.38 2.35 -2.69
N GLU A 120 -5.26 2.12 -2.01
CA GLU A 120 -4.60 0.81 -2.02
C GLU A 120 -4.10 0.38 -0.62
N PHE A 121 -4.22 -0.91 -0.33
CA PHE A 121 -3.64 -1.57 0.84
C PHE A 121 -2.93 -2.85 0.39
N LEU A 122 -1.60 -2.82 0.40
CA LEU A 122 -0.82 -3.94 -0.12
C LEU A 122 -0.43 -4.87 1.04
N LEU A 123 -1.40 -5.61 1.57
CA LEU A 123 -1.27 -6.40 2.82
C LEU A 123 -0.30 -7.58 2.68
N GLY A 124 -0.34 -8.27 1.53
CA GLY A 124 0.26 -9.59 1.34
C GLY A 124 -0.58 -10.69 1.97
N ARG A 125 0.03 -11.86 2.22
CA ARG A 125 -0.52 -12.93 3.06
C ARG A 125 -0.71 -12.48 4.51
N SER A 126 -1.83 -12.85 5.11
CA SER A 126 -2.26 -12.43 6.45
C SER A 126 -1.92 -13.45 7.54
N MET A 127 -1.90 -14.74 7.23
CA MET A 127 -1.81 -15.82 8.23
C MET A 127 -0.57 -15.72 9.11
N ASP A 128 0.61 -15.71 8.48
CA ASP A 128 1.88 -15.69 9.21
C ASP A 128 2.01 -14.43 10.08
N ASN A 129 1.65 -13.28 9.51
CA ASN A 129 1.68 -12.01 10.22
C ASN A 129 0.72 -11.97 11.41
N ALA A 130 -0.50 -12.51 11.27
CA ALA A 130 -1.47 -12.58 12.35
C ALA A 130 -0.97 -13.48 13.49
N LEU A 131 -0.45 -14.66 13.18
CA LEU A 131 0.10 -15.59 14.16
C LEU A 131 1.32 -15.00 14.88
N LEU A 132 2.22 -14.33 14.15
CA LEU A 132 3.36 -13.63 14.72
C LEU A 132 2.94 -12.49 15.66
N ASN A 133 2.07 -11.59 15.21
CA ASN A 133 1.65 -10.45 16.01
C ASN A 133 0.90 -10.87 17.28
N MET A 134 0.15 -11.98 17.22
CA MET A 134 -0.53 -12.54 18.40
C MET A 134 0.40 -13.31 19.35
N GLY A 135 1.63 -13.62 18.94
CA GLY A 135 2.56 -14.47 19.70
C GLY A 135 2.15 -15.95 19.70
N LEU A 136 1.48 -16.41 18.65
CA LEU A 136 0.88 -17.74 18.55
C LEU A 136 1.52 -18.63 17.46
N LYS A 137 2.48 -18.12 16.68
CA LYS A 137 3.11 -18.86 15.58
C LYS A 137 3.67 -20.22 16.02
N ASP A 138 4.43 -20.26 17.11
CA ASP A 138 5.04 -21.51 17.58
C ASP A 138 4.01 -22.54 18.06
N THR A 139 2.97 -22.08 18.78
CA THR A 139 1.92 -22.99 19.26
C THR A 139 1.08 -23.53 18.11
N TYR A 140 0.74 -22.69 17.13
CA TYR A 140 0.08 -23.15 15.91
C TYR A 140 0.99 -24.09 15.11
N GLY A 141 2.29 -23.80 15.00
CA GLY A 141 3.26 -24.68 14.35
C GLY A 141 3.24 -26.09 14.93
N LYS A 142 3.35 -26.22 16.26
CA LYS A 142 3.24 -27.52 16.96
C LYS A 142 1.89 -28.19 16.74
N SER A 143 0.81 -27.41 16.72
CA SER A 143 -0.55 -27.93 16.53
C SER A 143 -0.73 -28.51 15.13
N ILE A 144 -0.29 -27.78 14.10
CA ILE A 144 -0.36 -28.14 12.68
C ILE A 144 0.52 -29.36 12.40
N GLU A 145 1.74 -29.41 12.96
CA GLU A 145 2.66 -30.55 12.83
C GLU A 145 2.03 -31.84 13.39
N GLN A 146 1.45 -31.78 14.60
CA GLN A 146 0.79 -32.93 15.21
C GLN A 146 -0.48 -33.38 14.47
N LEU A 147 -1.11 -32.49 13.69
CA LEU A 147 -2.22 -32.81 12.80
C LEU A 147 -1.76 -33.37 11.44
N GLY A 148 -0.45 -33.48 11.20
CA GLY A 148 0.13 -34.09 10.01
C GLY A 148 0.45 -33.11 8.87
N PHE A 149 0.52 -31.80 9.13
CA PHE A 149 0.78 -30.77 8.13
C PHE A 149 2.07 -29.99 8.44
N ASN A 150 2.67 -29.39 7.41
CA ASN A 150 3.79 -28.47 7.55
C ASN A 150 3.28 -27.01 7.53
N MET A 151 3.72 -26.17 8.48
CA MET A 151 3.29 -24.76 8.55
C MET A 151 3.57 -23.99 7.25
N GLU A 152 4.69 -24.25 6.59
CA GLU A 152 5.12 -23.45 5.45
C GLU A 152 4.32 -23.81 4.21
N ASP A 153 4.01 -25.09 4.00
CA ASP A 153 3.06 -25.55 2.97
C ASP A 153 1.66 -24.92 3.16
N ILE A 154 1.23 -24.76 4.42
CA ILE A 154 -0.05 -24.12 4.75
C ILE A 154 -0.01 -22.62 4.47
N ILE A 155 1.08 -21.92 4.84
CA ILE A 155 1.25 -20.48 4.55
C ILE A 155 1.38 -20.23 3.04
N GLU A 156 1.99 -21.14 2.28
CA GLU A 156 2.10 -21.08 0.81
C GLU A 156 0.77 -21.31 0.09
N SER A 157 -0.20 -21.94 0.75
CA SER A 157 -1.56 -22.09 0.23
C SER A 157 -2.38 -20.79 0.26
N GLU A 158 -1.94 -19.78 1.03
CA GLU A 158 -2.58 -18.46 1.06
C GLU A 158 -2.18 -17.61 -0.16
N VAL A 159 -3.15 -16.93 -0.77
CA VAL A 159 -2.92 -15.97 -1.85
C VAL A 159 -2.79 -14.54 -1.31
N ASP A 160 -1.90 -13.73 -1.91
CA ASP A 160 -1.77 -12.32 -1.55
C ASP A 160 -3.09 -11.58 -1.77
N ALA A 161 -3.53 -10.77 -0.79
CA ALA A 161 -4.70 -9.94 -0.97
C ALA A 161 -4.46 -8.86 -2.04
N ALA A 162 -5.18 -8.94 -3.17
CA ALA A 162 -5.01 -8.05 -4.32
C ALA A 162 -5.67 -6.66 -4.11
N LEU A 163 -5.35 -6.02 -2.99
CA LEU A 163 -5.97 -4.77 -2.54
C LEU A 163 -5.10 -3.52 -2.79
N GLY A 164 -3.92 -3.69 -3.41
CA GLY A 164 -3.00 -2.62 -3.71
C GLY A 164 -1.95 -3.01 -4.74
N ASN A 165 -1.14 -2.06 -5.19
CA ASN A 165 -0.12 -2.28 -6.22
C ASN A 165 1.27 -1.75 -5.81
N GLY A 166 1.34 -0.52 -5.33
CA GLY A 166 2.61 0.20 -5.19
C GLY A 166 3.16 0.35 -3.77
N GLY A 167 4.19 1.21 -3.67
CA GLY A 167 4.75 1.65 -2.40
C GLY A 167 3.76 2.45 -1.54
N LEU A 168 2.79 3.14 -2.17
CA LEU A 168 1.73 3.89 -1.48
C LEU A 168 0.84 2.93 -0.68
N GLY A 169 0.32 1.87 -1.29
CA GLY A 169 -0.47 0.86 -0.59
C GLY A 169 0.33 0.02 0.42
N ARG A 170 1.64 -0.17 0.17
CA ARG A 170 2.50 -0.86 1.14
C ARG A 170 2.82 -0.02 2.36
N LEU A 171 2.96 1.30 2.19
CA LEU A 171 3.09 2.26 3.29
C LEU A 171 1.83 2.23 4.16
N ALA A 172 0.64 2.33 3.55
CA ALA A 172 -0.63 2.24 4.26
C ALA A 172 -0.72 0.96 5.10
N ALA A 173 -0.34 -0.19 4.53
CA ALA A 173 -0.31 -1.46 5.26
C ALA A 173 0.70 -1.49 6.42
N CYS A 174 1.90 -0.91 6.26
CA CYS A 174 2.88 -0.77 7.36
C CYS A 174 2.37 0.15 8.48
N TYR A 175 1.66 1.23 8.13
CA TYR A 175 1.09 2.15 9.11
C TYR A 175 -0.04 1.49 9.88
N MET A 176 -0.91 0.71 9.25
CA MET A 176 -1.96 -0.03 9.96
C MET A 176 -1.39 -1.03 10.98
N ASP A 177 -0.32 -1.75 10.64
CA ASP A 177 0.39 -2.64 11.59
C ASP A 177 1.03 -1.86 12.76
N SER A 178 1.61 -0.69 12.49
CA SER A 178 2.24 0.16 13.52
C SER A 178 1.21 0.84 14.43
N LEU A 179 0.11 1.33 13.86
CA LEU A 179 -1.03 1.89 14.59
C LEU A 179 -1.63 0.84 15.53
N ALA A 180 -1.77 -0.41 15.07
CA ALA A 180 -2.24 -1.50 15.91
C ALA A 180 -1.24 -1.81 17.05
N THR A 181 0.05 -1.94 16.71
CA THR A 181 1.14 -2.29 17.63
C THR A 181 1.38 -1.24 18.73
N LEU A 182 1.23 0.03 18.36
CA LEU A 182 1.37 1.18 19.26
C LEU A 182 0.05 1.57 19.93
N GLU A 183 -1.00 0.76 19.78
CA GLU A 183 -2.27 0.91 20.48
C GLU A 183 -3.03 2.21 20.15
N TYR A 184 -2.80 2.80 18.97
CA TYR A 184 -3.53 3.98 18.52
C TYR A 184 -4.94 3.62 18.01
N PRO A 185 -6.00 4.35 18.42
CA PRO A 185 -7.36 4.17 17.91
C PRO A 185 -7.48 4.54 16.42
N ALA A 186 -7.32 3.56 15.54
CA ALA A 186 -7.12 3.84 14.12
C ALA A 186 -7.77 2.83 13.18
N TRP A 187 -8.42 3.32 12.13
CA TRP A 187 -8.99 2.49 11.07
C TRP A 187 -8.47 2.92 9.70
N GLY A 188 -8.27 1.95 8.81
CA GLY A 188 -8.05 2.17 7.38
C GLY A 188 -9.36 2.05 6.60
N TYR A 189 -9.53 2.84 5.54
CA TYR A 189 -10.66 2.73 4.61
C TYR A 189 -10.17 2.66 3.17
N GLY A 190 -10.71 1.70 2.41
CA GLY A 190 -10.39 1.48 1.01
C GLY A 190 -11.47 0.71 0.24
N LEU A 191 -11.11 0.20 -0.94
CA LEU A 191 -11.98 -0.59 -1.81
C LEU A 191 -11.66 -2.09 -1.74
N ARG A 192 -12.68 -2.94 -1.83
CA ARG A 192 -12.54 -4.39 -1.96
C ARG A 192 -12.48 -4.77 -3.44
N TYR A 193 -11.28 -4.75 -4.03
CA TYR A 193 -11.10 -5.10 -5.44
C TYR A 193 -11.31 -6.59 -5.69
N ASN A 194 -12.11 -6.93 -6.70
CA ASN A 194 -12.34 -8.31 -7.08
C ASN A 194 -11.12 -8.94 -7.78
N TYR A 195 -10.41 -8.16 -8.61
CA TYR A 195 -9.36 -8.67 -9.49
C TYR A 195 -8.01 -7.93 -9.36
N GLY A 196 -7.83 -7.18 -8.27
CA GLY A 196 -6.65 -6.35 -8.03
C GLY A 196 -6.32 -5.40 -9.17
N ILE A 197 -5.03 -5.22 -9.45
CA ILE A 197 -4.57 -4.52 -10.65
C ILE A 197 -4.52 -5.49 -11.84
N PHE A 198 -3.74 -6.57 -11.70
CA PHE A 198 -3.65 -7.76 -12.56
C PHE A 198 -2.57 -8.70 -11.99
N GLN A 199 -2.71 -10.00 -12.26
CA GLN A 199 -1.64 -10.99 -12.19
C GLN A 199 -0.77 -10.88 -13.44
N GLN A 200 0.55 -10.73 -13.25
CA GLN A 200 1.50 -10.65 -14.36
C GLN A 200 1.92 -12.07 -14.81
N ARG A 201 1.90 -12.32 -16.12
CA ARG A 201 2.60 -13.47 -16.70
C ARG A 201 3.58 -12.99 -17.76
N ILE A 202 4.63 -13.77 -17.98
CA ILE A 202 5.61 -13.52 -19.03
C ILE A 202 5.39 -14.57 -20.13
N VAL A 203 4.91 -14.12 -21.29
CA VAL A 203 4.64 -14.96 -22.47
C VAL A 203 5.51 -14.45 -23.61
N ASP A 204 6.37 -15.29 -24.18
CA ASP A 204 7.34 -14.93 -25.21
C ASP A 204 8.20 -13.70 -24.84
N GLY A 205 8.53 -13.57 -23.56
CA GLY A 205 9.28 -12.45 -22.99
C GLY A 205 8.46 -11.17 -22.76
N TYR A 206 7.19 -11.11 -23.16
CA TYR A 206 6.31 -9.98 -22.94
C TYR A 206 5.51 -10.12 -21.64
N GLN A 207 5.23 -8.99 -20.99
CA GLN A 207 4.20 -8.95 -19.96
C GLN A 207 2.81 -9.12 -20.59
N THR A 208 2.04 -10.06 -20.03
CA THR A 208 0.60 -10.24 -20.29
C THR A 208 -0.16 -10.09 -18.97
N GLU A 209 -1.21 -9.28 -18.99
CA GLU A 209 -2.08 -9.06 -17.83
C GLU A 209 -3.20 -10.11 -17.76
N PHE A 210 -3.32 -10.78 -16.61
CA PHE A 210 -4.45 -11.66 -16.28
C PHE A 210 -5.18 -11.10 -15.05
N PRO A 211 -6.49 -11.34 -14.88
CA PRO A 211 -7.17 -10.98 -13.65
C PRO A 211 -6.55 -11.71 -12.44
N ASP A 212 -6.45 -11.01 -11.30
CA ASP A 212 -5.98 -11.62 -10.05
C ASP A 212 -7.15 -12.25 -9.29
N TYR A 213 -7.28 -13.58 -9.37
CA TYR A 213 -8.43 -14.32 -8.86
C TYR A 213 -8.35 -14.66 -7.35
N TRP A 214 -7.83 -13.73 -6.53
CA TRP A 214 -7.60 -13.94 -5.10
C TRP A 214 -8.88 -14.21 -4.27
N LEU A 215 -10.06 -13.91 -4.82
CA LEU A 215 -11.37 -14.12 -4.18
C LEU A 215 -12.17 -15.31 -4.74
N ASN A 216 -11.58 -16.15 -5.59
CA ASN A 216 -12.30 -17.28 -6.21
C ASN A 216 -12.84 -18.29 -5.18
N PHE A 217 -12.18 -18.45 -4.03
CA PHE A 217 -12.55 -19.39 -2.98
C PHE A 217 -12.94 -18.69 -1.67
N ASP A 218 -13.42 -17.45 -1.79
CA ASP A 218 -13.57 -16.48 -0.71
C ASP A 218 -12.25 -16.19 0.03
N ASN A 219 -12.26 -15.18 0.89
CA ASN A 219 -11.12 -14.85 1.74
C ASN A 219 -11.48 -15.15 3.21
N PRO A 220 -10.77 -16.07 3.89
CA PRO A 220 -11.12 -16.40 5.27
C PRO A 220 -10.92 -15.20 6.22
N TRP A 221 -10.10 -14.20 5.89
CA TRP A 221 -9.73 -13.10 6.80
C TRP A 221 -10.72 -11.94 6.86
N GLU A 222 -11.64 -11.83 5.90
CA GLU A 222 -12.60 -10.73 5.85
C GLU A 222 -13.95 -11.10 6.48
N LEU A 223 -14.63 -10.08 7.01
CA LEU A 223 -15.92 -10.21 7.68
C LEU A 223 -16.95 -9.33 6.97
N PRO A 224 -17.91 -9.92 6.22
CA PRO A 224 -18.97 -9.14 5.59
C PRO A 224 -19.87 -8.48 6.64
N ARG A 225 -20.06 -7.16 6.54
CA ARG A 225 -20.92 -6.36 7.40
C ARG A 225 -22.21 -6.02 6.68
N LEU A 226 -23.06 -7.01 6.50
CA LEU A 226 -24.32 -6.87 5.75
C LEU A 226 -25.29 -5.85 6.37
N ASP A 227 -25.10 -5.51 7.65
CA ASP A 227 -25.80 -4.44 8.35
C ASP A 227 -25.33 -3.04 7.94
N ILE A 228 -24.13 -2.91 7.38
CA ILE A 228 -23.53 -1.65 6.96
C ILE A 228 -23.57 -1.59 5.44
N SER A 229 -24.73 -1.17 4.94
CA SER A 229 -25.04 -0.96 3.52
C SER A 229 -25.44 0.49 3.32
N ILE A 230 -24.65 1.23 2.54
CA ILE A 230 -24.81 2.67 2.34
C ILE A 230 -25.17 2.95 0.89
N GLN A 231 -26.22 3.72 0.63
CA GLN A 231 -26.54 4.13 -0.73
C GLN A 231 -25.62 5.28 -1.17
N ILE A 232 -24.97 5.12 -2.32
CA ILE A 232 -24.09 6.12 -2.92
C ILE A 232 -24.69 6.56 -4.26
N SER A 233 -24.75 7.87 -4.47
CA SER A 233 -25.41 8.51 -5.60
C SER A 233 -24.41 8.98 -6.67
N PHE A 234 -24.84 9.04 -7.92
CA PHE A 234 -24.09 9.60 -9.05
C PHE A 234 -25.01 10.36 -10.01
N GLY A 235 -24.45 11.33 -10.72
CA GLY A 235 -25.15 12.13 -11.73
C GLY A 235 -26.34 12.91 -11.17
N GLY A 236 -27.34 13.15 -12.03
CA GLY A 236 -28.56 13.85 -11.63
C GLY A 236 -28.38 15.37 -11.63
N HIS A 237 -29.08 16.09 -10.74
CA HIS A 237 -29.08 17.56 -10.70
C HIS A 237 -29.31 18.09 -9.28
N VAL A 238 -28.97 19.37 -9.06
CA VAL A 238 -29.23 20.07 -7.80
C VAL A 238 -30.50 20.90 -7.91
N GLN A 239 -31.41 20.71 -6.96
CA GLN A 239 -32.57 21.57 -6.77
C GLN A 239 -32.29 22.57 -5.66
N THR A 240 -32.57 23.85 -5.94
CA THR A 240 -32.42 24.93 -4.96
C THR A 240 -33.80 25.38 -4.50
N SER A 241 -33.98 25.47 -3.18
CA SER A 241 -35.21 25.95 -2.54
C SER A 241 -34.86 26.90 -1.40
N GLN A 242 -35.83 27.65 -0.89
CA GLN A 242 -35.69 28.38 0.37
C GLN A 242 -36.52 27.67 1.44
N ASP A 243 -35.97 27.55 2.64
CA ASP A 243 -36.74 27.07 3.78
C ASP A 243 -37.67 28.17 4.34
N GLU A 244 -38.46 27.82 5.36
CA GLU A 244 -39.44 28.71 6.00
C GLU A 244 -38.81 29.97 6.62
N TYR A 245 -37.49 30.02 6.78
CA TYR A 245 -36.73 31.14 7.32
C TYR A 245 -35.97 31.93 6.23
N GLY A 246 -36.19 31.61 4.95
CA GLY A 246 -35.55 32.27 3.81
C GLY A 246 -34.12 31.81 3.53
N VAL A 247 -33.63 30.74 4.18
CA VAL A 247 -32.29 30.21 3.95
C VAL A 247 -32.29 29.34 2.70
N THR A 248 -31.36 29.59 1.78
CA THR A 248 -31.18 28.78 0.57
C THR A 248 -30.72 27.37 0.95
N ARG A 249 -31.46 26.36 0.48
CA ARG A 249 -31.17 24.93 0.64
C ARG A 249 -30.94 24.29 -0.71
N HIS A 250 -29.91 23.45 -0.78
CA HIS A 250 -29.61 22.65 -1.96
C HIS A 250 -29.92 21.19 -1.68
N ASN A 251 -30.67 20.56 -2.58
CA ASN A 251 -30.97 19.14 -2.54
C ASN A 251 -30.45 18.46 -3.80
N TRP A 252 -29.58 17.46 -3.64
CA TRP A 252 -29.04 16.72 -4.77
C TRP A 252 -29.96 15.54 -5.12
N ILE A 253 -30.62 15.64 -6.27
CA ILE A 253 -31.45 14.57 -6.82
C ILE A 253 -30.57 13.69 -7.70
N ALA A 254 -30.28 12.48 -7.22
CA ALA A 254 -29.40 11.53 -7.88
C ALA A 254 -29.97 11.03 -9.22
N GLY A 255 -29.09 10.80 -10.21
CA GLY A 255 -29.44 10.15 -11.47
C GLY A 255 -29.29 8.63 -11.42
N GLN A 256 -28.32 8.14 -10.65
CA GLN A 256 -28.04 6.74 -10.42
C GLN A 256 -27.70 6.51 -8.94
N SER A 257 -27.93 5.29 -8.43
CA SER A 257 -27.46 4.90 -7.11
C SER A 257 -26.97 3.45 -7.05
N VAL A 258 -25.94 3.22 -6.24
CA VAL A 258 -25.38 1.90 -5.91
C VAL A 258 -25.34 1.70 -4.39
N GLN A 259 -25.11 0.49 -3.93
CA GLN A 259 -24.90 0.16 -2.52
C GLN A 259 -23.43 -0.10 -2.23
N ALA A 260 -22.89 0.54 -1.20
CA ALA A 260 -21.60 0.23 -0.61
C ALA A 260 -21.77 -0.70 0.59
N ILE A 261 -21.27 -1.93 0.46
CA ILE A 261 -21.29 -2.95 1.52
C ILE A 261 -19.91 -3.02 2.17
N ALA A 262 -19.85 -2.92 3.50
CA ALA A 262 -18.60 -3.01 4.24
C ALA A 262 -18.11 -4.46 4.43
N TYR A 263 -16.79 -4.63 4.35
CA TYR A 263 -16.04 -5.83 4.72
C TYR A 263 -14.93 -5.41 5.68
N ASP A 264 -14.90 -6.00 6.86
CA ASP A 264 -13.89 -5.70 7.88
C ASP A 264 -12.73 -6.70 7.78
N VAL A 265 -11.49 -6.19 7.80
CA VAL A 265 -10.25 -6.97 7.87
C VAL A 265 -9.53 -6.59 9.18
N PRO A 266 -9.57 -7.45 10.21
CA PRO A 266 -8.91 -7.19 11.48
C PRO A 266 -7.39 -7.09 11.33
N ILE A 267 -6.77 -6.09 11.99
CA ILE A 267 -5.32 -5.86 11.95
C ILE A 267 -4.76 -6.01 13.37
N PRO A 268 -4.09 -7.13 13.70
CA PRO A 268 -3.50 -7.34 15.02
C PRO A 268 -2.21 -6.55 15.20
N GLY A 269 -2.02 -5.96 16.38
CA GLY A 269 -0.74 -5.36 16.80
C GLY A 269 0.22 -6.40 17.40
N TYR A 270 1.54 -6.16 17.28
CA TYR A 270 2.56 -7.02 17.85
C TYR A 270 2.58 -6.91 19.38
N HIS A 271 2.46 -8.05 20.09
CA HIS A 271 2.42 -8.12 21.57
C HIS A 271 1.49 -7.07 22.21
N THR A 272 0.23 -7.03 21.75
CA THR A 272 -0.86 -6.29 22.36
C THR A 272 -2.19 -7.00 22.07
N GLU A 273 -3.21 -6.78 22.91
CA GLU A 273 -4.58 -7.21 22.62
C GLU A 273 -5.28 -6.26 21.64
N ASN A 274 -4.70 -5.08 21.37
CA ASN A 274 -5.26 -4.14 20.42
C ASN A 274 -5.32 -4.71 19.00
N CYS A 275 -6.52 -4.70 18.42
CA CYS A 275 -6.78 -5.13 17.06
C CYS A 275 -7.59 -4.07 16.33
N ASN A 276 -6.88 -3.33 15.47
CA ASN A 276 -7.46 -2.30 14.61
C ASN A 276 -8.19 -2.93 13.41
N ASN A 277 -8.66 -2.11 12.49
CA ASN A 277 -9.49 -2.54 11.37
C ASN A 277 -9.10 -1.84 10.08
N ILE A 278 -9.09 -2.58 8.97
CA ILE A 278 -9.26 -1.99 7.64
C ILE A 278 -10.68 -2.33 7.18
N ARG A 279 -11.46 -1.30 6.84
CA ARG A 279 -12.78 -1.45 6.25
C ARG A 279 -12.71 -1.24 4.74
N LEU A 280 -13.14 -2.25 4.00
CA LEU A 280 -13.18 -2.26 2.55
C LEU A 280 -14.62 -2.16 2.06
N TRP A 281 -14.84 -1.37 1.01
CA TRP A 281 -16.15 -1.21 0.40
C TRP A 281 -16.28 -2.03 -0.88
N ARG A 282 -17.36 -2.82 -0.97
CA ARG A 282 -17.79 -3.50 -2.20
C ARG A 282 -19.00 -2.78 -2.79
N SER A 283 -18.97 -2.49 -4.08
CA SER A 283 -20.12 -1.94 -4.80
C SER A 283 -21.08 -3.06 -5.20
N LYS A 284 -22.37 -2.84 -4.95
CA LYS A 284 -23.49 -3.70 -5.37
C LYS A 284 -24.59 -2.86 -6.00
N PRO A 285 -25.37 -3.41 -6.95
CA PRO A 285 -26.52 -2.68 -7.49
C PRO A 285 -27.63 -2.54 -6.46
N THR A 286 -28.47 -1.50 -6.61
CA THR A 286 -29.71 -1.35 -5.84
C THR A 286 -30.80 -2.32 -6.31
N LYS A 287 -30.80 -2.66 -7.61
CA LYS A 287 -31.64 -3.68 -8.23
C LYS A 287 -30.74 -4.67 -8.98
N THR A 288 -30.77 -5.93 -8.60
CA THR A 288 -29.87 -6.95 -9.18
C THR A 288 -30.31 -7.46 -10.55
N PHE A 289 -31.61 -7.38 -10.87
CA PHE A 289 -32.15 -8.01 -12.08
C PHE A 289 -33.47 -7.34 -12.51
N ASP A 290 -33.61 -7.06 -13.81
CA ASP A 290 -34.87 -6.62 -14.42
C ASP A 290 -35.56 -7.78 -15.15
N LEU A 291 -36.58 -8.35 -14.50
CA LEU A 291 -37.35 -9.48 -15.02
C LEU A 291 -38.15 -9.12 -16.28
N THR A 292 -38.56 -7.86 -16.44
CA THR A 292 -39.31 -7.40 -17.62
C THR A 292 -38.41 -7.47 -18.85
N SER A 293 -37.23 -6.84 -18.79
CA SER A 293 -36.23 -6.90 -19.86
C SER A 293 -35.82 -8.34 -20.19
N PHE A 294 -35.69 -9.21 -19.18
CA PHE A 294 -35.36 -10.61 -19.39
C PHE A 294 -36.45 -11.38 -20.17
N ASN A 295 -37.71 -11.20 -19.77
CA ASN A 295 -38.85 -11.86 -20.42
C ASN A 295 -39.07 -11.36 -21.86
N GLU A 296 -38.63 -10.15 -22.17
CA GLU A 296 -38.63 -9.58 -23.53
C GLU A 296 -37.43 -10.08 -24.38
N GLY A 297 -36.54 -10.91 -23.83
CA GLY A 297 -35.34 -11.41 -24.51
C GLY A 297 -34.15 -10.46 -24.47
N ASN A 298 -34.26 -9.31 -23.77
CA ASN A 298 -33.21 -8.30 -23.63
C ASN A 298 -32.27 -8.65 -22.45
N TYR A 299 -31.54 -9.76 -22.57
CA TYR A 299 -30.74 -10.32 -21.47
C TYR A 299 -29.62 -9.39 -20.97
N GLU A 300 -28.98 -8.61 -21.86
CA GLU A 300 -27.93 -7.66 -21.46
C GLU A 300 -28.49 -6.53 -20.58
N ARG A 301 -29.62 -5.96 -20.99
CA ARG A 301 -30.33 -4.91 -20.23
C ARG A 301 -30.81 -5.43 -18.87
N ALA A 302 -31.22 -6.69 -18.80
CA ALA A 302 -31.68 -7.31 -17.56
C ALA A 302 -30.63 -7.32 -16.43
N VAL A 303 -29.33 -7.23 -16.77
CA VAL A 303 -28.19 -7.26 -15.82
C VAL A 303 -27.27 -6.03 -15.91
N GLU A 304 -27.67 -5.01 -16.68
CA GLU A 304 -26.83 -3.83 -16.95
C GLU A 304 -26.50 -3.06 -15.66
N ASP A 305 -27.50 -2.80 -14.82
CA ASP A 305 -27.32 -2.11 -13.53
C ASP A 305 -26.38 -2.87 -12.59
N ALA A 306 -26.51 -4.20 -12.55
CA ALA A 306 -25.62 -5.06 -11.78
C ALA A 306 -24.18 -4.95 -12.27
N THR A 307 -23.99 -5.05 -13.58
CA THR A 307 -22.67 -4.97 -14.21
C THR A 307 -22.03 -3.59 -13.96
N ASN A 308 -22.80 -2.51 -14.11
CA ASN A 308 -22.31 -1.14 -13.92
C ASN A 308 -21.93 -0.86 -12.46
N ALA A 309 -22.71 -1.36 -11.49
CA ALA A 309 -22.37 -1.22 -10.08
C ALA A 309 -21.08 -1.99 -9.73
N GLU A 310 -20.96 -3.24 -10.18
CA GLU A 310 -19.82 -4.10 -9.84
C GLU A 310 -18.50 -3.61 -10.42
N ARG A 311 -18.53 -2.95 -11.60
CA ARG A 311 -17.34 -2.34 -12.25
C ARG A 311 -16.55 -1.42 -11.31
N ILE A 312 -17.23 -0.69 -10.41
CA ILE A 312 -16.59 0.23 -9.47
C ILE A 312 -15.56 -0.50 -8.59
N THR A 313 -15.82 -1.74 -8.21
CA THR A 313 -14.91 -2.51 -7.34
C THR A 313 -14.25 -3.70 -8.05
N SER A 314 -14.21 -3.68 -9.39
CA SER A 314 -13.58 -4.76 -10.16
C SER A 314 -12.05 -4.70 -10.11
N VAL A 315 -11.46 -3.58 -10.57
CA VAL A 315 -10.01 -3.44 -10.74
C VAL A 315 -9.48 -2.15 -10.13
N LEU A 316 -8.25 -2.20 -9.61
CA LEU A 316 -7.48 -1.06 -9.13
C LEU A 316 -6.85 -0.32 -10.32
N TYR A 317 -6.95 1.01 -10.34
CA TYR A 317 -6.45 1.88 -11.42
C TYR A 317 -6.92 1.43 -12.82
N PRO A 318 -8.24 1.46 -13.09
CA PRO A 318 -8.74 1.17 -14.44
C PRO A 318 -8.07 2.10 -15.46
N ASN A 319 -7.85 1.57 -16.68
CA ASN A 319 -7.20 2.33 -17.75
C ASN A 319 -7.99 3.59 -18.09
N ASP A 320 -7.44 4.75 -17.75
CA ASP A 320 -8.04 6.08 -17.88
C ASP A 320 -7.57 6.86 -19.11
N ASN A 321 -6.97 6.17 -20.08
CA ASN A 321 -6.69 6.73 -21.41
C ASN A 321 -7.97 6.98 -22.24
N THR A 322 -9.13 6.55 -21.74
CA THR A 322 -10.45 6.76 -22.36
C THR A 322 -11.38 7.55 -21.43
N MET A 323 -12.39 8.22 -21.99
CA MET A 323 -13.38 8.95 -21.17
C MET A 323 -14.15 8.04 -20.21
N ALA A 324 -14.52 6.84 -20.64
CA ALA A 324 -15.17 5.84 -19.78
C ALA A 324 -14.26 5.40 -18.61
N GLY A 325 -12.97 5.24 -18.87
CA GLY A 325 -11.99 4.93 -17.83
C GLY A 325 -11.81 6.06 -16.81
N LYS A 326 -11.76 7.31 -17.28
CA LYS A 326 -11.74 8.51 -16.42
C LYS A 326 -13.00 8.60 -15.55
N GLU A 327 -14.17 8.42 -16.13
CA GLU A 327 -15.44 8.39 -15.39
C GLU A 327 -15.44 7.29 -14.32
N LEU A 328 -15.01 6.07 -14.67
CA LEU A 328 -14.94 4.97 -13.72
C LEU A 328 -13.98 5.26 -12.56
N ARG A 329 -12.81 5.84 -12.84
CA ARG A 329 -11.83 6.23 -11.81
C ARG A 329 -12.39 7.32 -10.87
N LEU A 330 -13.12 8.31 -11.40
CA LEU A 330 -13.79 9.31 -10.57
C LEU A 330 -14.94 8.69 -9.75
N LYS A 331 -15.72 7.77 -10.33
CA LYS A 331 -16.75 6.99 -9.63
C LYS A 331 -16.14 6.20 -8.47
N GLN A 332 -15.00 5.55 -8.67
CA GLN A 332 -14.26 4.84 -7.62
C GLN A 332 -13.90 5.77 -6.46
N GLN A 333 -13.23 6.89 -6.77
CA GLN A 333 -12.81 7.89 -5.76
C GLN A 333 -13.97 8.40 -4.94
N TYR A 334 -15.07 8.79 -5.60
CA TYR A 334 -16.25 9.25 -4.87
C TYR A 334 -16.88 8.13 -4.05
N PHE A 335 -17.03 6.94 -4.62
CA PHE A 335 -17.73 5.82 -3.99
C PHE A 335 -17.17 5.47 -2.61
N TRP A 336 -15.86 5.22 -2.50
CA TRP A 336 -15.31 4.81 -1.22
C TRP A 336 -15.20 5.98 -0.25
N THR A 337 -14.92 7.21 -0.72
CA THR A 337 -14.80 8.37 0.17
C THR A 337 -16.14 8.71 0.79
N ALA A 338 -17.22 8.73 0.00
CA ALA A 338 -18.58 8.95 0.49
C ALA A 338 -19.04 7.85 1.45
N ALA A 339 -18.84 6.57 1.11
CA ALA A 339 -19.18 5.46 2.01
C ALA A 339 -18.42 5.53 3.34
N SER A 340 -17.13 5.87 3.29
CA SER A 340 -16.28 6.00 4.48
C SER A 340 -16.73 7.16 5.36
N LEU A 341 -17.00 8.34 4.79
CA LEU A 341 -17.47 9.49 5.54
C LEU A 341 -18.83 9.25 6.18
N HIS A 342 -19.76 8.62 5.46
CA HIS A 342 -21.04 8.25 6.04
C HIS A 342 -20.86 7.34 7.27
N ASP A 343 -19.95 6.35 7.23
CA ASP A 343 -19.68 5.49 8.39
C ASP A 343 -18.94 6.20 9.53
N ILE A 344 -18.01 7.12 9.22
CA ILE A 344 -17.32 7.96 10.20
C ILE A 344 -18.32 8.87 10.93
N VAL A 345 -19.15 9.59 10.17
CA VAL A 345 -20.20 10.47 10.68
C VAL A 345 -21.21 9.67 11.51
N ARG A 346 -21.70 8.53 11.00
CA ARG A 346 -22.60 7.64 11.76
C ARG A 346 -22.01 7.25 13.11
N ARG A 347 -20.70 7.00 13.18
CA ARG A 347 -20.02 6.64 14.43
C ARG A 347 -19.84 7.83 15.35
N PHE A 348 -19.52 9.01 14.82
CA PHE A 348 -19.49 10.24 15.60
C PHE A 348 -20.86 10.54 16.21
N LYS A 349 -21.95 10.43 15.45
CA LYS A 349 -23.32 10.68 15.98
C LYS A 349 -23.70 9.75 17.13
N LYS A 350 -23.07 8.57 17.28
CA LYS A 350 -23.29 7.70 18.45
C LYS A 350 -22.76 8.29 19.76
N SER A 351 -21.74 9.16 19.71
CA SER A 351 -21.23 9.83 20.91
C SER A 351 -22.18 10.91 21.43
N MET A 352 -23.16 11.32 20.62
CA MET A 352 -24.14 12.38 20.93
C MET A 352 -23.48 13.73 21.26
N ARG A 353 -22.28 13.97 20.72
CA ARG A 353 -21.56 15.24 20.83
C ARG A 353 -22.05 16.27 19.81
N GLU A 354 -21.77 17.53 20.09
CA GLU A 354 -22.00 18.64 19.17
C GLU A 354 -21.03 18.58 17.99
N TRP A 355 -21.45 19.06 16.82
CA TRP A 355 -20.62 19.02 15.60
C TRP A 355 -19.30 19.78 15.73
N SER A 356 -19.24 20.81 16.57
CA SER A 356 -18.01 21.55 16.88
C SER A 356 -16.90 20.67 17.45
N ASP A 357 -17.26 19.54 18.09
CA ASP A 357 -16.32 18.58 18.69
C ASP A 357 -15.80 17.55 17.68
N LEU A 358 -16.32 17.52 16.44
CA LEU A 358 -15.93 16.54 15.44
C LEU A 358 -14.41 16.55 15.19
N PRO A 359 -13.73 17.70 15.01
CA PRO A 359 -12.27 17.72 14.80
C PRO A 359 -11.47 17.27 16.02
N ASP A 360 -12.05 17.32 17.22
CA ASP A 360 -11.43 16.84 18.46
C ASP A 360 -11.65 15.34 18.67
N GLN A 361 -12.56 14.71 17.93
CA GLN A 361 -12.87 13.28 17.97
C GLN A 361 -12.45 12.51 16.70
N VAL A 362 -12.23 13.22 15.60
CA VAL A 362 -11.99 12.63 14.27
C VAL A 362 -10.80 13.33 13.63
N ALA A 363 -9.80 12.53 13.22
CA ALA A 363 -8.77 12.94 12.30
C ALA A 363 -8.86 12.09 11.02
N ILE A 364 -8.86 12.72 9.85
CA ILE A 364 -8.90 12.03 8.56
C ILE A 364 -7.62 12.32 7.78
N GLN A 365 -6.85 11.27 7.48
CA GLN A 365 -5.63 11.38 6.68
C GLN A 365 -5.94 11.03 5.23
N LEU A 366 -5.64 11.98 4.33
CA LEU A 366 -5.65 11.79 2.88
C LEU A 366 -4.29 11.23 2.45
N ASN A 367 -4.25 9.96 2.04
CA ASN A 367 -3.06 9.33 1.49
C ASN A 367 -2.98 9.58 -0.02
N ASP A 368 -2.22 10.61 -0.40
CA ASP A 368 -2.20 11.22 -1.74
C ASP A 368 -3.55 11.91 -2.08
N THR A 369 -3.75 12.28 -3.35
CA THR A 369 -4.89 13.08 -3.85
C THR A 369 -6.16 12.28 -4.14
N HIS A 370 -6.06 10.95 -4.23
CA HIS A 370 -7.21 10.09 -4.54
C HIS A 370 -8.43 10.28 -3.61
N PRO A 371 -8.27 10.48 -2.28
CA PRO A 371 -9.41 10.70 -1.39
C PRO A 371 -9.81 12.18 -1.21
N THR A 372 -9.30 13.13 -2.01
CA THR A 372 -9.59 14.57 -1.84
C THR A 372 -11.09 14.90 -1.87
N LEU A 373 -11.90 14.12 -2.58
CA LEU A 373 -13.36 14.27 -2.58
C LEU A 373 -13.98 14.16 -1.17
N ALA A 374 -13.30 13.55 -0.20
CA ALA A 374 -13.76 13.51 1.18
C ALA A 374 -13.91 14.91 1.81
N ILE A 375 -13.05 15.87 1.45
CA ILE A 375 -13.17 17.27 1.92
C ILE A 375 -14.52 17.85 1.48
N VAL A 376 -14.85 17.68 0.20
CA VAL A 376 -16.05 18.25 -0.42
C VAL A 376 -17.31 17.50 0.04
N GLU A 377 -17.22 16.18 0.20
CA GLU A 377 -18.34 15.37 0.69
C GLU A 377 -18.65 15.63 2.17
N LEU A 378 -17.65 15.86 3.02
CA LEU A 378 -17.93 16.24 4.42
C LEU A 378 -18.60 17.61 4.48
N GLN A 379 -18.15 18.59 3.68
CA GLN A 379 -18.82 19.89 3.56
C GLN A 379 -20.29 19.72 3.12
N ARG A 380 -20.53 18.87 2.11
CA ARG A 380 -21.89 18.55 1.64
C ARG A 380 -22.75 17.94 2.74
N ILE A 381 -22.23 16.97 3.49
CA ILE A 381 -22.98 16.34 4.59
C ILE A 381 -23.34 17.38 5.66
N LEU A 382 -22.38 18.19 6.10
CA LEU A 382 -22.60 19.16 7.17
C LEU A 382 -23.58 20.27 6.77
N VAL A 383 -23.50 20.77 5.53
CA VAL A 383 -24.37 21.85 5.05
C VAL A 383 -25.74 21.33 4.59
N ASP A 384 -25.77 20.33 3.71
CA ASP A 384 -27.01 19.91 3.05
C ASP A 384 -27.84 18.95 3.92
N VAL A 385 -27.20 18.13 4.76
CA VAL A 385 -27.89 17.10 5.57
C VAL A 385 -28.02 17.51 7.04
N GLU A 386 -26.94 17.99 7.64
CA GLU A 386 -26.91 18.36 9.06
C GLU A 386 -27.25 19.85 9.29
N MET A 387 -27.45 20.61 8.20
CA MET A 387 -28.00 21.97 8.20
C MET A 387 -27.14 23.03 8.90
N LEU A 388 -25.82 22.81 8.99
CA LEU A 388 -24.87 23.80 9.51
C LEU A 388 -24.73 24.99 8.55
N SER A 389 -24.28 26.12 9.10
CA SER A 389 -23.83 27.24 8.27
C SER A 389 -22.58 26.83 7.47
N TRP A 390 -22.36 27.50 6.34
CA TRP A 390 -21.19 27.20 5.50
C TRP A 390 -19.87 27.36 6.25
N ASP A 391 -19.73 28.45 7.02
CA ASP A 391 -18.49 28.78 7.73
C ASP A 391 -18.22 27.83 8.89
N ASP A 392 -19.25 27.45 9.67
CA ASP A 392 -19.09 26.46 10.75
C ASP A 392 -18.70 25.08 10.19
N ALA A 393 -19.35 24.66 9.10
CA ALA A 393 -19.02 23.42 8.41
C ALA A 393 -17.59 23.44 7.85
N TRP A 394 -17.16 24.56 7.25
CA TRP A 394 -15.84 24.67 6.63
C TRP A 394 -14.71 24.71 7.66
N ASP A 395 -14.94 25.31 8.83
CA ASP A 395 -14.01 25.24 9.97
C ASP A 395 -13.82 23.79 10.44
N ILE A 396 -14.94 23.06 10.63
CA ILE A 396 -14.91 21.64 11.01
C ILE A 396 -14.14 20.82 9.96
N VAL A 397 -14.44 21.00 8.67
CA VAL A 397 -13.76 20.31 7.58
C VAL A 397 -12.26 20.58 7.63
N THR A 398 -11.85 21.85 7.66
CA THR A 398 -10.44 22.24 7.62
C THR A 398 -9.64 21.67 8.80
N ARG A 399 -10.22 21.62 10.01
CA ARG A 399 -9.57 21.05 11.21
C ARG A 399 -9.57 19.53 11.27
N THR A 400 -10.37 18.86 10.43
CA THR A 400 -10.51 17.39 10.42
C THR A 400 -9.49 16.71 9.49
N PHE A 401 -9.15 17.35 8.37
CA PHE A 401 -8.34 16.73 7.31
C PHE A 401 -6.86 17.10 7.35
N ALA A 402 -6.00 16.11 7.15
CA ALA A 402 -4.59 16.29 6.83
C ALA A 402 -4.23 15.59 5.51
N PHE A 403 -3.26 16.13 4.77
CA PHE A 403 -2.90 15.67 3.43
C PHE A 403 -1.42 15.25 3.35
N THR A 404 -1.16 13.99 2.98
CA THR A 404 0.19 13.53 2.64
C THR A 404 0.38 13.54 1.13
N ASN A 405 1.39 14.27 0.66
CA ASN A 405 1.77 14.29 -0.75
C ASN A 405 2.91 13.30 -1.02
N HIS A 406 2.80 12.54 -2.12
CA HIS A 406 3.81 11.57 -2.58
C HIS A 406 4.38 11.91 -3.96
N THR A 407 4.04 13.07 -4.51
CA THR A 407 4.20 13.38 -5.93
C THR A 407 5.16 14.54 -6.11
N VAL A 408 6.31 14.23 -6.73
CA VAL A 408 7.33 15.22 -7.07
C VAL A 408 6.97 16.01 -8.32
N LEU A 409 6.53 15.31 -9.36
CA LEU A 409 6.32 15.85 -10.69
C LEU A 409 4.96 16.56 -10.79
N PRO A 410 4.90 17.87 -11.09
CA PRO A 410 3.63 18.60 -11.23
C PRO A 410 2.67 17.98 -12.26
N GLU A 411 3.19 17.40 -13.34
CA GLU A 411 2.42 16.72 -14.38
C GLU A 411 1.76 15.41 -13.92
N ALA A 412 2.22 14.83 -12.81
CA ALA A 412 1.64 13.64 -12.20
C ALA A 412 0.58 13.98 -11.14
N MET A 413 0.32 15.27 -10.87
CA MET A 413 -0.73 15.70 -9.96
C MET A 413 -2.11 15.56 -10.59
N GLU A 414 -3.03 14.97 -9.84
CA GLU A 414 -4.36 14.65 -10.35
C GLU A 414 -5.18 15.91 -10.68
N LYS A 415 -5.72 15.93 -11.89
CA LYS A 415 -6.63 16.95 -12.40
C LYS A 415 -7.85 16.30 -13.03
N TRP A 416 -9.01 16.92 -12.87
CA TRP A 416 -10.26 16.46 -13.46
C TRP A 416 -10.95 17.55 -14.26
N SER A 417 -11.53 17.18 -15.40
CA SER A 417 -12.29 18.09 -16.25
C SER A 417 -13.55 18.58 -15.51
N VAL A 418 -13.78 19.90 -15.50
CA VAL A 418 -14.99 20.51 -14.91
C VAL A 418 -16.27 19.91 -15.51
N PRO A 419 -16.44 19.79 -16.85
CA PRO A 419 -17.59 19.10 -17.45
C PRO A 419 -17.83 17.66 -16.95
N MET A 420 -16.77 16.93 -16.60
CA MET A 420 -16.92 15.57 -16.06
C MET A 420 -17.49 15.60 -14.63
N PHE A 421 -17.03 16.55 -13.82
CA PHE A 421 -17.58 16.79 -12.49
C PHE A 421 -19.02 17.28 -12.53
N GLU A 422 -19.36 18.17 -13.46
CA GLU A 422 -20.72 18.66 -13.66
C GLU A 422 -21.67 17.50 -13.98
N TYR A 423 -21.25 16.60 -14.86
CA TYR A 423 -22.02 15.42 -15.23
C TYR A 423 -22.18 14.43 -14.07
N LEU A 424 -21.12 14.14 -13.32
CA LEU A 424 -21.10 13.04 -12.36
C LEU A 424 -21.42 13.46 -10.91
N LEU A 425 -20.97 14.62 -10.49
CA LEU A 425 -21.01 15.13 -9.11
C LEU A 425 -21.41 16.62 -9.08
N PRO A 426 -22.61 16.99 -9.58
CA PRO A 426 -23.00 18.38 -9.79
C PRO A 426 -23.02 19.21 -8.50
N ARG A 427 -23.43 18.61 -7.36
CA ARG A 427 -23.41 19.30 -6.06
C ARG A 427 -22.00 19.57 -5.57
N HIS A 428 -21.10 18.60 -5.71
CA HIS A 428 -19.70 18.74 -5.34
C HIS A 428 -19.00 19.82 -6.16
N LEU A 429 -19.34 19.94 -7.45
CA LEU A 429 -18.81 21.01 -8.29
C LEU A 429 -19.21 22.40 -7.76
N GLN A 430 -20.48 22.61 -7.37
CA GLN A 430 -20.92 23.87 -6.75
C GLN A 430 -20.12 24.18 -5.49
N ILE A 431 -19.95 23.18 -4.60
CA ILE A 431 -19.17 23.32 -3.37
C ILE A 431 -17.70 23.65 -3.67
N ILE A 432 -17.09 23.02 -4.68
CA ILE A 432 -15.71 23.31 -5.10
C ILE A 432 -15.59 24.75 -5.61
N PHE A 433 -16.55 25.24 -6.38
CA PHE A 433 -16.56 26.64 -6.83
C PHE A 433 -16.68 27.62 -5.66
N ASP A 434 -17.54 27.34 -4.68
CA ASP A 434 -17.68 28.17 -3.49
C ASP A 434 -16.38 28.16 -2.64
N ILE A 435 -15.79 26.99 -2.41
CA ILE A 435 -14.48 26.86 -1.75
C ILE A 435 -13.43 27.71 -2.46
N ASN A 436 -13.35 27.60 -3.80
CA ASN A 436 -12.39 28.35 -4.59
C ASN A 436 -12.64 29.86 -4.52
N LEU A 437 -13.89 30.30 -4.64
CA LEU A 437 -14.28 31.71 -4.58
C LEU A 437 -13.86 32.33 -3.24
N TYR A 438 -14.27 31.72 -2.13
CA TYR A 438 -13.96 32.24 -0.80
C TYR A 438 -12.46 32.19 -0.49
N PHE A 439 -11.76 31.15 -0.96
CA PHE A 439 -10.31 31.08 -0.84
C PHE A 439 -9.63 32.22 -1.60
N LEU A 440 -9.97 32.43 -2.88
CA LEU A 440 -9.36 33.47 -3.69
C LEU A 440 -9.68 34.88 -3.18
N GLN A 441 -10.87 35.11 -2.63
CA GLN A 441 -11.19 36.38 -1.94
C GLN A 441 -10.26 36.63 -0.75
N LYS A 442 -9.99 35.60 0.08
CA LYS A 442 -9.04 35.71 1.18
C LYS A 442 -7.59 35.92 0.69
N VAL A 443 -7.20 35.33 -0.44
CA VAL A 443 -5.89 35.57 -1.06
C VAL A 443 -5.79 37.01 -1.58
N GLU A 444 -6.81 37.52 -2.28
CA GLU A 444 -6.85 38.90 -2.81
C GLU A 444 -6.81 39.94 -1.68
N LEU A 445 -7.48 39.67 -0.55
CA LEU A 445 -7.41 40.52 0.65
C LEU A 445 -5.99 40.57 1.26
N LYS A 446 -5.26 39.45 1.25
CA LYS A 446 -3.89 39.38 1.79
C LYS A 446 -2.84 39.92 0.81
N PHE A 447 -3.06 39.72 -0.48
CA PHE A 447 -2.16 40.10 -1.58
C PHE A 447 -2.93 40.90 -2.65
N PRO A 448 -3.27 42.17 -2.39
CA PRO A 448 -4.08 42.97 -3.29
C PRO A 448 -3.37 43.20 -4.63
N ASN A 449 -4.15 43.15 -5.72
CA ASN A 449 -3.73 43.38 -7.11
C ASN A 449 -2.80 42.33 -7.75
N ASP A 450 -2.47 41.21 -7.10
CA ASP A 450 -1.68 40.13 -7.72
C ASP A 450 -2.58 39.07 -8.41
N ARG A 451 -3.06 39.42 -9.61
CA ARG A 451 -3.88 38.52 -10.44
C ARG A 451 -3.13 37.25 -10.86
N GLY A 452 -1.80 37.32 -11.00
CA GLY A 452 -0.96 36.17 -11.35
C GLY A 452 -0.95 35.13 -10.24
N LEU A 453 -0.84 35.57 -8.98
CA LEU A 453 -0.91 34.71 -7.81
C LEU A 453 -2.29 34.04 -7.69
N LEU A 454 -3.38 34.78 -7.87
CA LEU A 454 -4.73 34.20 -7.84
C LEU A 454 -4.88 33.06 -8.86
N ASN A 455 -4.39 33.24 -10.09
CA ASN A 455 -4.41 32.20 -11.10
C ASN A 455 -3.59 30.96 -10.69
N ARG A 456 -2.36 31.16 -10.19
CA ARG A 456 -1.49 30.06 -9.75
C ARG A 456 -2.05 29.32 -8.53
N MET A 457 -2.69 29.99 -7.59
CA MET A 457 -3.22 29.38 -6.36
C MET A 457 -4.63 28.78 -6.49
N SER A 458 -5.42 29.20 -7.48
CA SER A 458 -6.81 28.73 -7.67
C SER A 458 -6.90 27.18 -7.66
N ILE A 459 -8.04 26.66 -7.22
CA ILE A 459 -8.37 25.23 -7.35
C ILE A 459 -8.79 24.95 -8.80
N ILE A 460 -9.43 25.91 -9.45
CA ILE A 460 -9.83 25.82 -10.86
C ILE A 460 -8.68 26.33 -11.74
N GLU A 461 -8.28 25.52 -12.71
CA GLU A 461 -7.34 25.89 -13.75
C GLU A 461 -8.12 26.28 -15.01
N GLU A 462 -7.87 27.51 -15.48
CA GLU A 462 -8.48 28.10 -16.67
C GLU A 462 -7.88 27.54 -17.98
N ALA A 463 -7.89 26.21 -18.11
CA ALA A 463 -7.52 25.48 -19.32
C ALA A 463 -8.74 25.25 -20.24
N GLN A 464 -8.53 24.62 -21.41
CA GLN A 464 -9.61 24.22 -22.31
C GLN A 464 -9.66 22.69 -22.47
N PRO A 465 -10.64 21.99 -21.86
CA PRO A 465 -11.65 22.49 -20.91
C PRO A 465 -11.03 22.84 -19.54
N GLN A 466 -11.77 23.59 -18.70
CA GLN A 466 -11.34 23.91 -17.33
C GLN A 466 -11.07 22.63 -16.53
N GLN A 467 -10.07 22.69 -15.64
CA GLN A 467 -9.67 21.56 -14.80
C GLN A 467 -9.77 21.91 -13.32
N ILE A 468 -10.07 20.90 -12.49
CA ILE A 468 -10.02 20.97 -11.03
C ILE A 468 -8.69 20.38 -10.58
N ARG A 469 -7.88 21.18 -9.87
CA ARG A 469 -6.58 20.78 -9.33
C ARG A 469 -6.76 20.14 -7.95
N MET A 470 -6.78 18.81 -7.90
CA MET A 470 -7.12 18.07 -6.66
C MET A 470 -6.08 18.28 -5.56
N ALA A 471 -4.80 18.45 -5.91
CA ALA A 471 -3.77 18.79 -4.95
C ALA A 471 -4.02 20.16 -4.27
N HIS A 472 -4.49 21.16 -5.04
CA HIS A 472 -4.79 22.48 -4.51
C HIS A 472 -5.98 22.42 -3.56
N LEU A 473 -7.03 21.70 -3.95
CA LEU A 473 -8.19 21.45 -3.10
C LEU A 473 -7.79 20.75 -1.79
N ALA A 474 -6.89 19.76 -1.84
CA ALA A 474 -6.38 19.09 -0.65
C ALA A 474 -5.61 20.04 0.29
N VAL A 475 -4.74 20.91 -0.26
CA VAL A 475 -3.99 21.91 0.53
C VAL A 475 -4.94 22.91 1.19
N VAL A 476 -5.95 23.38 0.45
CA VAL A 476 -6.93 24.37 0.94
C VAL A 476 -7.82 23.78 2.03
N GLY A 477 -8.30 22.54 1.87
CA GLY A 477 -9.21 21.89 2.81
C GLY A 477 -8.57 21.13 3.98
N SER A 478 -7.25 21.21 4.18
CA SER A 478 -6.54 20.49 5.25
C SER A 478 -5.82 21.43 6.22
N HIS A 479 -5.68 21.06 7.50
CA HIS A 479 -4.92 21.84 8.50
C HIS A 479 -3.42 21.56 8.46
N LYS A 480 -3.00 20.39 7.95
CA LYS A 480 -1.59 19.99 7.81
C LYS A 480 -1.35 19.32 6.46
N ILE A 481 -0.22 19.66 5.85
CA ILE A 481 0.29 19.05 4.63
C ILE A 481 1.66 18.50 4.94
N ASN A 482 1.95 17.27 4.52
CA ASN A 482 3.27 16.70 4.72
C ASN A 482 3.85 16.02 3.49
N GLY A 483 5.17 16.12 3.35
CA GLY A 483 5.97 15.27 2.47
C GLY A 483 6.41 13.99 3.18
N VAL A 484 7.10 13.13 2.43
CA VAL A 484 7.45 11.75 2.83
C VAL A 484 8.95 11.47 2.97
N ALA A 485 9.76 12.51 2.85
CA ALA A 485 11.19 12.58 3.14
C ALA A 485 11.56 14.06 3.34
N ALA A 486 12.67 14.34 4.02
CA ALA A 486 13.08 15.72 4.32
C ALA A 486 13.23 16.57 3.04
N LEU A 487 14.06 16.14 2.08
CA LEU A 487 14.26 16.85 0.81
C LEU A 487 12.95 17.00 0.01
N HIS A 488 12.10 15.97 0.02
CA HIS A 488 10.79 16.05 -0.64
C HIS A 488 9.89 17.11 -0.01
N SER A 489 9.89 17.21 1.32
CA SER A 489 9.14 18.23 2.04
C SER A 489 9.69 19.63 1.77
N ASP A 490 11.00 19.77 1.62
CA ASP A 490 11.63 21.04 1.22
C ASP A 490 11.25 21.41 -0.23
N LEU A 491 11.19 20.45 -1.14
CA LEU A 491 10.73 20.67 -2.52
C LEU A 491 9.25 21.05 -2.56
N ILE A 492 8.43 20.44 -1.70
CA ILE A 492 7.03 20.82 -1.49
C ILE A 492 6.96 22.31 -1.13
N LYS A 493 7.79 22.75 -0.18
CA LYS A 493 7.76 24.13 0.32
C LYS A 493 8.30 25.14 -0.69
N THR A 494 9.38 24.81 -1.38
CA THR A 494 10.14 25.75 -2.21
C THR A 494 9.65 25.82 -3.65
N THR A 495 9.04 24.73 -4.16
CA THR A 495 8.70 24.60 -5.57
C THR A 495 7.22 24.30 -5.78
N ILE A 496 6.74 23.17 -5.25
CA ILE A 496 5.42 22.62 -5.60
C ILE A 496 4.27 23.46 -5.05
N PHE A 497 4.32 23.81 -3.76
CA PHE A 497 3.27 24.56 -3.06
C PHE A 497 3.79 25.90 -2.51
N LYS A 498 4.83 26.48 -3.12
CA LYS A 498 5.48 27.71 -2.66
C LYS A 498 4.50 28.86 -2.40
N ASP A 499 3.52 29.05 -3.28
CA ASP A 499 2.53 30.11 -3.17
C ASP A 499 1.59 29.85 -1.98
N PHE A 500 1.27 28.59 -1.70
CA PHE A 500 0.49 28.20 -0.51
C PHE A 500 1.29 28.32 0.79
N VAL A 501 2.59 28.05 0.79
CA VAL A 501 3.47 28.30 1.94
C VAL A 501 3.51 29.79 2.26
N MET A 502 3.69 30.64 1.25
CA MET A 502 3.64 32.09 1.40
C MET A 502 2.30 32.57 1.98
N TYR A 503 1.19 31.96 1.58
CA TYR A 503 -0.14 32.33 2.08
C TYR A 503 -0.44 31.80 3.48
N TYR A 504 -0.25 30.51 3.74
CA TYR A 504 -0.64 29.85 5.00
C TYR A 504 0.43 29.92 6.09
N GLY A 505 1.71 30.01 5.75
CA GLY A 505 2.83 29.85 6.67
C GLY A 505 3.50 28.48 6.55
N GLU A 506 4.77 28.38 6.94
CA GLU A 506 5.56 27.15 6.87
C GLU A 506 5.07 26.08 7.83
N GLU A 507 4.45 26.46 8.95
CA GLU A 507 3.94 25.56 9.97
C GLU A 507 2.86 24.62 9.45
N LYS A 508 2.12 25.00 8.40
CA LYS A 508 1.14 24.13 7.74
C LYS A 508 1.81 23.00 6.96
N PHE A 509 3.08 23.14 6.57
CA PHE A 509 3.84 22.20 5.75
C PHE A 509 4.93 21.50 6.58
N VAL A 510 4.70 20.24 6.92
CA VAL A 510 5.60 19.45 7.79
C VAL A 510 6.26 18.30 7.02
N ASN A 511 7.26 17.66 7.62
CA ASN A 511 7.84 16.43 7.10
C ASN A 511 7.41 15.24 7.95
N LYS A 512 7.13 14.11 7.30
CA LYS A 512 7.02 12.81 7.95
C LYS A 512 7.71 11.77 7.09
N THR A 513 9.01 11.59 7.31
CA THR A 513 9.80 10.59 6.59
C THR A 513 9.16 9.20 6.74
N ASN A 514 8.92 8.52 5.62
CA ASN A 514 8.33 7.19 5.59
C ASN A 514 9.10 6.16 6.42
N GLY A 515 8.44 5.04 6.72
CA GLY A 515 9.04 3.89 7.38
C GLY A 515 8.39 2.56 6.99
N ILE A 516 9.00 1.47 7.42
CA ILE A 516 8.52 0.10 7.20
C ILE A 516 8.37 -0.64 8.53
N THR A 517 7.43 -1.58 8.60
CA THR A 517 7.25 -2.39 9.82
C THR A 517 8.38 -3.44 9.94
N PRO A 518 9.13 -3.49 11.04
CA PRO A 518 10.14 -4.52 11.26
C PRO A 518 9.52 -5.92 11.49
N ARG A 519 8.23 -6.00 11.86
CA ARG A 519 7.54 -7.27 12.07
C ARG A 519 7.44 -8.07 10.77
N ARG A 520 6.98 -7.45 9.69
CA ARG A 520 6.93 -8.13 8.39
C ARG A 520 8.30 -8.18 7.71
N TRP A 521 8.99 -7.05 7.64
CA TRP A 521 10.16 -6.92 6.77
C TRP A 521 11.49 -7.40 7.38
N LEU A 522 11.49 -7.87 8.63
CA LEU A 522 12.66 -8.49 9.25
C LEU A 522 12.28 -9.73 10.05
N HIS A 523 11.34 -9.63 10.98
CA HIS A 523 10.95 -10.77 11.85
C HIS A 523 10.31 -11.92 11.08
N GLN A 524 9.33 -11.61 10.22
CA GLN A 524 8.65 -12.59 9.36
C GLN A 524 9.50 -13.00 8.16
N ALA A 525 10.02 -12.02 7.40
CA ALA A 525 10.76 -12.31 6.16
C ALA A 525 12.11 -13.00 6.42
N ASN A 526 12.78 -12.73 7.56
CA ASN A 526 14.13 -13.20 7.85
C ASN A 526 14.27 -13.68 9.30
N PRO A 527 13.57 -14.76 9.68
CA PRO A 527 13.48 -15.22 11.07
C PRO A 527 14.84 -15.64 11.65
N GLN A 528 15.75 -16.16 10.82
CA GLN A 528 17.11 -16.51 11.25
C GLN A 528 17.92 -15.27 11.64
N LEU A 529 17.85 -14.18 10.86
CA LEU A 529 18.50 -12.92 11.21
C LEU A 529 17.84 -12.30 12.45
N SER A 530 16.52 -12.32 12.51
CA SER A 530 15.77 -11.83 13.68
C SER A 530 16.19 -12.55 14.97
N THR A 531 16.37 -13.88 14.92
CA THR A 531 16.86 -14.68 16.05
C THR A 531 18.27 -14.27 16.46
N LEU A 532 19.19 -14.15 15.50
CA LEU A 532 20.56 -13.71 15.76
C LEU A 532 20.60 -12.32 16.42
N ILE A 533 19.75 -11.39 15.97
CA ILE A 533 19.63 -10.05 16.56
C ILE A 533 19.11 -10.14 18.00
N THR A 534 18.03 -10.89 18.23
CA THR A 534 17.43 -11.07 19.56
C THR A 534 18.41 -11.69 20.54
N GLU A 535 19.16 -12.73 20.16
CA GLU A 535 20.23 -13.33 20.98
C GLU A 535 21.34 -12.32 21.28
N THR A 536 21.73 -11.53 20.28
CA THR A 536 22.83 -10.56 20.42
C THR A 536 22.47 -9.39 21.33
N LEU A 537 21.24 -8.90 21.23
CA LEU A 537 20.71 -7.80 22.03
C LEU A 537 20.11 -8.28 23.36
N ASN A 538 20.01 -9.60 23.57
CA ASN A 538 19.35 -10.26 24.70
C ASN A 538 17.90 -9.80 24.91
N SER A 539 17.20 -9.44 23.84
CA SER A 539 15.81 -8.97 23.89
C SER A 539 15.20 -8.89 22.49
N ASP A 540 13.90 -9.10 22.38
CA ASP A 540 13.06 -8.89 21.20
C ASP A 540 12.42 -7.49 21.16
N LYS A 541 12.67 -6.64 22.18
CA LYS A 541 12.13 -5.27 22.28
C LYS A 541 12.43 -4.39 21.07
N TRP A 542 13.48 -4.72 20.31
CA TRP A 542 13.83 -4.02 19.08
C TRP A 542 12.72 -4.07 18.01
N LEU A 543 11.77 -5.00 18.11
CA LEU A 543 10.59 -5.09 17.23
C LEU A 543 9.55 -3.98 17.46
N LYS A 544 9.57 -3.33 18.62
CA LYS A 544 8.80 -2.12 18.96
C LYS A 544 9.66 -0.85 19.05
N ASP A 545 10.98 -1.02 19.14
CA ASP A 545 11.95 0.08 19.15
C ASP A 545 13.19 -0.28 18.30
N LEU A 546 13.09 0.02 17.01
CA LEU A 546 14.14 -0.35 16.04
C LEU A 546 15.46 0.39 16.29
N SER A 547 15.49 1.45 17.10
CA SER A 547 16.73 2.16 17.45
C SER A 547 17.73 1.28 18.22
N LEU A 548 17.23 0.21 18.88
CA LEU A 548 18.05 -0.75 19.62
C LEU A 548 18.97 -1.58 18.71
N LEU A 549 18.72 -1.64 17.40
CA LEU A 549 19.62 -2.30 16.43
C LEU A 549 21.03 -1.71 16.45
N ARG A 550 21.22 -0.47 16.91
CA ARG A 550 22.54 0.15 17.07
C ARG A 550 23.47 -0.66 17.97
N GLY A 551 22.91 -1.47 18.88
CA GLY A 551 23.70 -2.40 19.70
C GLY A 551 24.54 -3.41 18.89
N LEU A 552 24.15 -3.72 17.65
CA LEU A 552 24.87 -4.62 16.75
C LEU A 552 26.25 -4.08 16.32
N GLU A 553 26.49 -2.77 16.39
CA GLU A 553 27.78 -2.17 16.03
C GLU A 553 28.94 -2.77 16.83
N LYS A 554 28.68 -3.13 18.10
CA LYS A 554 29.67 -3.76 18.99
C LYS A 554 30.11 -5.15 18.52
N LYS A 555 29.32 -5.80 17.65
CA LYS A 555 29.60 -7.13 17.08
C LYS A 555 30.23 -7.07 15.69
N VAL A 556 30.34 -5.90 15.06
CA VAL A 556 31.04 -5.74 13.78
C VAL A 556 32.47 -6.34 13.80
N PRO A 557 33.31 -6.13 14.83
CA PRO A 557 34.66 -6.71 14.86
C PRO A 557 34.70 -8.22 15.21
N ASP A 558 33.59 -8.82 15.63
CA ASP A 558 33.51 -10.24 16.00
C ASP A 558 33.45 -11.17 14.76
N ALA A 559 34.49 -12.00 14.58
CA ALA A 559 34.61 -12.88 13.41
C ALA A 559 33.56 -13.99 13.36
N GLU A 560 33.18 -14.54 14.52
CA GLU A 560 32.15 -15.59 14.59
C GLU A 560 30.76 -15.01 14.33
N PHE A 561 30.49 -13.79 14.81
CA PHE A 561 29.27 -13.08 14.46
C PHE A 561 29.16 -12.84 12.95
N ARG A 562 30.24 -12.35 12.31
CA ARG A 562 30.27 -12.17 10.84
C ARG A 562 30.09 -13.48 10.08
N LYS A 563 30.62 -14.60 10.59
CA LYS A 563 30.42 -15.93 10.00
C LYS A 563 28.96 -16.36 10.05
N LYS A 564 28.28 -16.21 11.20
CA LYS A 564 26.84 -16.47 11.34
C LYS A 564 26.02 -15.58 10.40
N TRP A 565 26.36 -14.29 10.34
CA TRP A 565 25.70 -13.33 9.46
C TRP A 565 25.74 -13.76 7.98
N ARG A 566 26.92 -14.13 7.47
CA ARG A 566 27.08 -14.64 6.10
C ARG A 566 26.32 -15.94 5.86
N ALA A 567 26.32 -16.85 6.82
CA ALA A 567 25.59 -18.12 6.70
C ALA A 567 24.08 -17.89 6.52
N ILE A 568 23.50 -16.95 7.28
CA ILE A 568 22.09 -16.56 7.17
C ILE A 568 21.80 -15.93 5.80
N LYS A 569 22.64 -14.99 5.35
CA LYS A 569 22.50 -14.39 4.00
C LYS A 569 22.52 -15.47 2.92
N ARG A 570 23.45 -16.42 3.00
CA ARG A 570 23.55 -17.55 2.06
C ARG A 570 22.31 -18.44 2.09
N ALA A 571 21.77 -18.76 3.27
CA ALA A 571 20.55 -19.55 3.40
C ALA A 571 19.35 -18.86 2.71
N ASN A 572 19.21 -17.55 2.87
CA ASN A 572 18.18 -16.78 2.17
C ASN A 572 18.41 -16.78 0.64
N LYS A 573 19.66 -16.74 0.18
CA LYS A 573 20.00 -16.85 -1.25
C LYS A 573 19.66 -18.22 -1.84
N VAL A 574 19.80 -19.29 -1.08
CA VAL A 574 19.34 -20.63 -1.49
C VAL A 574 17.82 -20.63 -1.71
N ARG A 575 17.05 -20.09 -0.76
CA ARG A 575 15.58 -19.96 -0.90
C ARG A 575 15.18 -19.15 -2.14
N LEU A 576 15.88 -18.05 -2.44
CA LEU A 576 15.61 -17.29 -3.65
C LEU A 576 16.04 -18.04 -4.92
N ALA A 577 17.14 -18.79 -4.89
CA ALA A 577 17.55 -19.63 -6.02
C ALA A 577 16.52 -20.72 -6.33
N GLU A 578 15.89 -21.30 -5.30
CA GLU A 578 14.77 -22.26 -5.45
C GLU A 578 13.55 -21.59 -6.09
N LEU A 579 13.15 -20.41 -5.61
CA LEU A 579 12.05 -19.63 -6.21
C LEU A 579 12.32 -19.27 -7.68
N ILE A 580 13.56 -18.89 -8.01
CA ILE A 580 13.99 -18.59 -9.38
C ILE A 580 13.92 -19.85 -10.24
N LYS A 581 14.37 -21.00 -9.74
CA LYS A 581 14.29 -22.27 -10.46
C LYS A 581 12.83 -22.67 -10.72
N GLU A 582 11.97 -22.52 -9.73
CA GLU A 582 10.54 -22.84 -9.83
C GLU A 582 9.82 -21.95 -10.86
N ARG A 583 9.98 -20.63 -10.76
CA ARG A 583 9.18 -19.65 -11.52
C ARG A 583 9.79 -19.24 -12.86
N CYS A 584 11.11 -19.28 -12.97
CA CYS A 584 11.84 -18.80 -14.15
C CYS A 584 12.53 -19.94 -14.91
N HIS A 585 12.60 -21.16 -14.33
CA HIS A 585 13.32 -22.30 -14.89
C HIS A 585 14.81 -22.01 -15.18
N VAL A 586 15.41 -21.15 -14.37
CA VAL A 586 16.85 -20.82 -14.43
C VAL A 586 17.52 -21.30 -13.15
N GLU A 587 18.61 -22.05 -13.28
CA GLU A 587 19.45 -22.39 -12.14
C GLU A 587 20.49 -21.29 -11.92
N VAL A 588 20.63 -20.85 -10.67
CA VAL A 588 21.54 -19.78 -10.27
C VAL A 588 22.34 -20.19 -9.03
N SER A 589 23.62 -19.83 -8.99
CA SER A 589 24.49 -20.14 -7.84
C SER A 589 24.25 -19.16 -6.69
N PRO A 590 23.95 -19.63 -5.46
CA PRO A 590 23.81 -18.78 -4.28
C PRO A 590 25.15 -18.17 -3.80
N ASP A 591 26.28 -18.59 -4.38
CA ASP A 591 27.60 -18.06 -4.04
C ASP A 591 27.98 -16.83 -4.91
N ALA A 592 27.25 -16.58 -6.00
CA ALA A 592 27.38 -15.37 -6.82
C ALA A 592 26.77 -14.14 -6.12
N LEU A 593 27.19 -12.92 -6.47
CA LEU A 593 26.59 -11.69 -5.97
C LEU A 593 25.13 -11.58 -6.47
N PHE A 594 24.15 -11.46 -5.57
CA PHE A 594 22.75 -11.23 -5.94
C PHE A 594 22.47 -9.72 -6.03
N ASP A 595 22.28 -9.25 -7.26
CA ASP A 595 22.08 -7.84 -7.64
C ASP A 595 20.62 -7.63 -8.08
N VAL A 596 19.85 -6.88 -7.28
CA VAL A 596 18.39 -6.88 -7.35
C VAL A 596 17.83 -5.50 -7.75
N GLN A 597 16.99 -5.46 -8.78
CA GLN A 597 16.15 -4.31 -9.11
C GLN A 597 14.66 -4.71 -9.19
N VAL A 598 13.95 -4.59 -8.06
CA VAL A 598 12.52 -4.91 -7.98
C VAL A 598 11.67 -3.70 -7.62
N LYS A 599 10.91 -3.19 -8.60
CA LYS A 599 9.99 -2.05 -8.46
C LYS A 599 9.14 -1.92 -9.72
N ARG A 600 8.12 -1.06 -9.70
CA ARG A 600 7.34 -0.68 -10.89
C ARG A 600 8.26 -0.40 -12.08
N ILE A 601 7.95 -0.96 -13.25
CA ILE A 601 8.73 -0.72 -14.47
C ILE A 601 8.31 0.62 -15.05
N HIS A 602 9.27 1.54 -15.16
CA HIS A 602 9.05 2.90 -15.65
C HIS A 602 10.37 3.49 -16.14
N GLU A 603 10.33 4.34 -17.17
CA GLU A 603 11.54 4.97 -17.73
C GLU A 603 12.37 5.73 -16.66
N TYR A 604 11.76 6.54 -15.78
CA TYR A 604 12.50 7.26 -14.73
C TYR A 604 13.13 6.37 -13.66
N LYS A 605 12.64 5.13 -13.47
CA LYS A 605 13.22 4.13 -12.55
C LYS A 605 14.45 3.42 -13.14
N ARG A 606 14.70 3.66 -14.43
CA ARG A 606 15.90 3.28 -15.20
C ARG A 606 16.27 1.79 -15.14
N GLN A 607 15.29 0.89 -15.13
CA GLN A 607 15.55 -0.53 -15.43
C GLN A 607 16.21 -0.70 -16.80
N PHE A 608 15.91 0.21 -17.74
CA PHE A 608 16.57 0.25 -19.03
C PHE A 608 18.08 0.52 -18.91
N MET A 609 18.52 1.45 -18.06
CA MET A 609 19.95 1.68 -17.80
C MET A 609 20.63 0.45 -17.19
N ASN A 610 19.96 -0.23 -16.27
CA ASN A 610 20.49 -1.45 -15.67
C ASN A 610 20.71 -2.56 -16.71
N ILE A 611 19.69 -2.87 -17.52
CA ILE A 611 19.83 -3.93 -18.54
C ILE A 611 20.88 -3.56 -19.61
N LEU A 612 21.06 -2.29 -19.94
CA LEU A 612 22.15 -1.84 -20.82
C LEU A 612 23.54 -2.10 -20.20
N ALA A 613 23.70 -1.88 -18.89
CA ALA A 613 24.95 -2.20 -18.18
C ALA A 613 25.20 -3.71 -18.08
N VAL A 614 24.14 -4.52 -17.96
CA VAL A 614 24.23 -5.99 -18.04
C VAL A 614 24.74 -6.43 -19.42
N ILE A 615 24.22 -5.84 -20.50
CA ILE A 615 24.71 -6.11 -21.86
C ILE A 615 26.18 -5.70 -22.01
N HIS A 616 26.57 -4.56 -21.43
CA HIS A 616 27.97 -4.15 -21.40
C HIS A 616 28.85 -5.19 -20.68
N ARG A 617 28.46 -5.64 -19.49
CA ARG A 617 29.18 -6.68 -18.72
C ARG A 617 29.29 -7.98 -19.51
N TYR A 618 28.21 -8.44 -20.14
CA TYR A 618 28.19 -9.63 -20.97
C TYR A 618 29.21 -9.54 -22.12
N ARG A 619 29.20 -8.43 -22.87
CA ARG A 619 30.15 -8.20 -23.97
C ARG A 619 31.60 -8.16 -23.48
N THR A 620 31.85 -7.54 -22.33
CA THR A 620 33.18 -7.49 -21.71
C THR A 620 33.66 -8.87 -21.27
N ILE A 621 32.80 -9.71 -20.69
CA ILE A 621 33.15 -11.10 -20.35
C ILE A 621 33.47 -11.90 -21.63
N LYS A 622 32.71 -11.70 -22.71
CA LYS A 622 32.94 -12.40 -23.98
C LYS A 622 34.28 -12.06 -24.64
N SER A 623 34.79 -10.85 -24.44
CA SER A 623 36.09 -10.43 -24.97
C SER A 623 37.27 -10.79 -24.07
N MET A 624 37.04 -11.33 -22.87
CA MET A 624 38.11 -11.73 -21.94
C MET A 624 38.75 -13.08 -22.29
N THR A 625 40.06 -13.15 -22.04
CA THR A 625 40.79 -14.43 -22.02
C THR A 625 40.35 -15.31 -20.85
N PRO A 626 40.56 -16.64 -20.89
CA PRO A 626 40.24 -17.53 -19.78
C PRO A 626 40.84 -17.09 -18.43
N ALA A 627 42.08 -16.57 -18.43
CA ALA A 627 42.73 -16.07 -17.22
C ALA A 627 42.05 -14.83 -16.64
N GLN A 628 41.57 -13.91 -17.49
CA GLN A 628 40.80 -12.75 -17.05
C GLN A 628 39.42 -13.14 -16.51
N LYS A 629 38.76 -14.13 -17.15
CA LYS A 629 37.46 -14.65 -16.70
C LYS A 629 37.52 -15.23 -15.29
N ALA A 630 38.63 -15.89 -14.92
CA ALA A 630 38.82 -16.42 -13.57
C ALA A 630 38.83 -15.34 -12.47
N SER A 631 39.06 -14.08 -12.83
CA SER A 631 39.06 -12.94 -11.90
C SER A 631 37.73 -12.16 -11.89
N VAL A 632 36.75 -12.54 -12.71
CA VAL A 632 35.43 -11.89 -12.76
C VAL A 632 34.62 -12.30 -11.53
N GLN A 633 33.99 -11.34 -10.87
CA GLN A 633 33.05 -11.61 -9.78
C GLN A 633 31.75 -12.18 -10.39
N PRO A 634 31.34 -13.43 -10.06
CA PRO A 634 30.08 -13.98 -10.51
C PRO A 634 28.90 -13.15 -10.00
N ARG A 635 27.91 -12.90 -10.85
CA ARG A 635 26.75 -12.06 -10.53
C ARG A 635 25.45 -12.65 -11.11
N VAL A 636 24.40 -12.63 -10.29
CA VAL A 636 23.02 -12.93 -10.70
C VAL A 636 22.24 -11.62 -10.64
N VAL A 637 21.83 -11.11 -11.79
CA VAL A 637 21.08 -9.86 -11.91
C VAL A 637 19.60 -10.17 -11.97
N ILE A 638 18.85 -9.71 -10.97
CA ILE A 638 17.47 -10.09 -10.72
C ILE A 638 16.57 -8.87 -10.89
N PHE A 639 15.70 -8.93 -11.90
CA PHE A 639 14.66 -7.95 -12.14
C PHE A 639 13.31 -8.47 -11.66
N GLY A 640 12.41 -7.54 -11.32
CA GLY A 640 11.02 -7.85 -11.07
C GLY A 640 10.18 -6.59 -10.98
N GLY A 641 8.91 -6.68 -11.35
CA GLY A 641 8.01 -5.53 -11.33
C GLY A 641 6.98 -5.56 -12.44
N LYS A 642 5.96 -4.73 -12.30
CA LYS A 642 4.84 -4.62 -13.25
C LYS A 642 4.94 -3.32 -14.05
N ALA A 643 4.69 -3.39 -15.35
CA ALA A 643 4.44 -2.22 -16.20
C ALA A 643 2.94 -1.90 -16.20
N ALA A 644 2.55 -0.63 -16.31
CA ALA A 644 1.14 -0.29 -16.49
C ALA A 644 0.63 -0.86 -17.85
N PRO A 645 -0.62 -1.34 -17.95
CA PRO A 645 -1.08 -2.07 -19.15
C PRO A 645 -0.95 -1.28 -20.45
N GLY A 646 -1.18 0.03 -20.40
CA GLY A 646 -1.07 0.95 -21.54
C GLY A 646 0.33 1.54 -21.78
N TYR A 647 1.33 1.23 -20.94
CA TYR A 647 2.66 1.85 -21.03
C TYR A 647 3.58 1.04 -21.94
N TYR A 648 3.56 1.36 -23.22
CA TYR A 648 4.30 0.65 -24.27
C TYR A 648 5.81 0.54 -24.01
N ILE A 649 6.49 1.66 -23.70
CA ILE A 649 7.95 1.66 -23.46
C ILE A 649 8.32 0.80 -22.24
N ALA A 650 7.55 0.89 -21.15
CA ALA A 650 7.80 0.05 -19.96
C ALA A 650 7.66 -1.45 -20.26
N LYS A 651 6.68 -1.85 -21.09
CA LYS A 651 6.56 -3.24 -21.55
C LYS A 651 7.73 -3.68 -22.43
N LEU A 652 8.25 -2.80 -23.29
CA LEU A 652 9.45 -3.10 -24.08
C LEU A 652 10.71 -3.29 -23.23
N VAL A 653 10.83 -2.60 -22.09
CA VAL A 653 11.93 -2.84 -21.13
C VAL A 653 11.84 -4.25 -20.55
N ILE A 654 10.65 -4.73 -20.16
CA ILE A 654 10.44 -6.12 -19.72
C ILE A 654 10.84 -7.10 -20.82
N LYS A 655 10.41 -6.84 -22.06
CA LYS A 655 10.78 -7.67 -23.22
C LYS A 655 12.29 -7.73 -23.38
N LEU A 656 12.99 -6.59 -23.40
CA LEU A 656 14.44 -6.55 -23.54
C LEU A 656 15.16 -7.34 -22.44
N ILE A 657 14.72 -7.23 -21.18
CA ILE A 657 15.31 -7.98 -20.07
C ILE A 657 15.20 -9.49 -20.32
N ASN A 658 14.02 -9.97 -20.73
CA ASN A 658 13.81 -11.39 -21.00
C ASN A 658 14.60 -11.88 -22.23
N SER A 659 14.69 -11.08 -23.29
CA SER A 659 15.49 -11.43 -24.48
C SER A 659 16.98 -11.51 -24.18
N VAL A 660 17.50 -10.58 -23.37
CA VAL A 660 18.88 -10.63 -22.88
C VAL A 660 19.11 -11.84 -21.99
N ALA A 661 18.17 -12.14 -21.08
CA ALA A 661 18.26 -13.30 -20.20
C ALA A 661 18.31 -14.63 -20.99
N ALA A 662 17.50 -14.77 -22.03
CA ALA A 662 17.49 -15.96 -22.88
C ALA A 662 18.86 -16.24 -23.52
N VAL A 663 19.54 -15.20 -24.02
CA VAL A 663 20.87 -15.31 -24.62
C VAL A 663 21.96 -15.54 -23.57
N VAL A 664 22.00 -14.70 -22.53
CA VAL A 664 23.08 -14.72 -21.53
C VAL A 664 23.08 -16.03 -20.73
N ASN A 665 21.90 -16.51 -20.31
CA ASN A 665 21.83 -17.69 -19.45
C ASN A 665 22.20 -18.99 -20.18
N GLN A 666 22.11 -19.01 -21.51
CA GLN A 666 22.41 -20.16 -22.37
C GLN A 666 23.81 -20.11 -22.99
N ASP A 667 24.59 -19.03 -22.80
CA ASP A 667 25.92 -18.91 -23.40
C ASP A 667 27.00 -19.66 -22.58
N PRO A 668 27.54 -20.79 -23.08
CA PRO A 668 28.55 -21.56 -22.36
C PRO A 668 29.89 -20.82 -22.19
N ALA A 669 30.16 -19.80 -23.02
CA ALA A 669 31.37 -18.99 -22.87
C ALA A 669 31.30 -18.03 -21.67
N VAL A 670 30.10 -17.82 -21.10
CA VAL A 670 29.85 -17.00 -19.91
C VAL A 670 29.54 -17.86 -18.70
N GLY A 671 28.71 -18.90 -18.86
CA GLY A 671 28.38 -19.84 -17.78
C GLY A 671 27.77 -19.13 -16.57
N ASP A 672 28.27 -19.42 -15.37
CA ASP A 672 27.78 -18.84 -14.11
C ASP A 672 28.44 -17.52 -13.72
N LEU A 673 29.31 -16.94 -14.58
CA LEU A 673 29.89 -15.62 -14.33
C LEU A 673 28.84 -14.51 -14.40
N LEU A 674 27.77 -14.71 -15.17
CA LEU A 674 26.65 -13.79 -15.27
C LEU A 674 25.36 -14.56 -15.58
N LYS A 675 24.36 -14.39 -14.71
CA LYS A 675 22.97 -14.82 -14.98
C LYS A 675 22.05 -13.62 -14.89
N VAL A 676 20.99 -13.62 -15.70
CA VAL A 676 19.97 -12.56 -15.72
C VAL A 676 18.60 -13.21 -15.55
N VAL A 677 17.80 -12.70 -14.63
CA VAL A 677 16.50 -13.28 -14.29
C VAL A 677 15.45 -12.17 -14.21
N PHE A 678 14.27 -12.43 -14.76
CA PHE A 678 13.07 -11.62 -14.49
C PHE A 678 12.08 -12.48 -13.70
N ILE A 679 11.86 -12.14 -12.44
CA ILE A 679 10.88 -12.84 -11.60
C ILE A 679 9.49 -12.27 -11.90
N PRO A 680 8.56 -13.08 -12.43
CA PRO A 680 7.22 -12.61 -12.76
C PRO A 680 6.39 -12.37 -11.50
N ASP A 681 5.37 -11.52 -11.66
CA ASP A 681 4.32 -11.24 -10.68
C ASP A 681 4.84 -10.81 -9.31
N TYR A 682 5.81 -9.88 -9.32
CA TYR A 682 6.33 -9.27 -8.10
C TYR A 682 5.20 -8.69 -7.22
N ASN A 683 5.07 -9.24 -6.01
CA ASN A 683 4.11 -8.90 -4.97
C ASN A 683 4.78 -8.95 -3.58
N VAL A 684 4.02 -8.94 -2.47
CA VAL A 684 4.62 -8.96 -1.12
C VAL A 684 5.26 -10.29 -0.82
N SER A 685 4.59 -11.40 -1.13
CA SER A 685 5.14 -12.73 -0.88
C SER A 685 6.46 -12.97 -1.63
N VAL A 686 6.56 -12.51 -2.88
CA VAL A 686 7.81 -12.56 -3.65
C VAL A 686 8.87 -11.63 -3.02
N ALA A 687 8.48 -10.43 -2.57
CA ALA A 687 9.40 -9.50 -1.91
C ALA A 687 9.95 -10.06 -0.57
N GLU A 688 9.15 -10.81 0.18
CA GLU A 688 9.56 -11.46 1.45
C GLU A 688 10.65 -12.52 1.25
N VAL A 689 10.81 -13.06 0.03
CA VAL A 689 11.92 -13.96 -0.32
C VAL A 689 13.11 -13.19 -0.92
N ILE A 690 12.84 -12.20 -1.78
CA ILE A 690 13.88 -11.44 -2.48
C ILE A 690 14.69 -10.55 -1.52
N VAL A 691 14.01 -9.81 -0.63
CA VAL A 691 14.64 -8.80 0.22
C VAL A 691 15.71 -9.42 1.14
N PRO A 692 15.44 -10.51 1.88
CA PRO A 692 16.45 -11.14 2.75
C PRO A 692 17.65 -11.72 1.99
N ALA A 693 17.47 -12.12 0.73
CA ALA A 693 18.49 -12.75 -0.11
C ALA A 693 19.39 -11.74 -0.84
N SER A 694 18.95 -10.50 -1.00
CA SER A 694 19.70 -9.48 -1.73
C SER A 694 21.04 -9.17 -1.07
N ASP A 695 22.12 -9.21 -1.85
CA ASP A 695 23.42 -8.68 -1.45
C ASP A 695 23.47 -7.18 -1.74
N ILE A 696 23.05 -6.79 -2.95
CA ILE A 696 22.97 -5.39 -3.36
C ILE A 696 21.67 -5.10 -4.11
N SER A 697 21.07 -3.92 -3.85
CA SER A 697 19.84 -3.49 -4.50
C SER A 697 19.99 -2.17 -5.26
N GLN A 698 19.32 -2.09 -6.41
CA GLN A 698 19.42 -1.00 -7.38
C GLN A 698 18.34 0.07 -7.14
N HIS A 699 18.76 1.25 -6.70
CA HIS A 699 17.91 2.42 -6.44
C HIS A 699 18.35 3.61 -7.30
N ILE A 700 18.22 3.40 -8.61
CA ILE A 700 18.89 4.17 -9.66
C ILE A 700 17.96 5.12 -10.42
N SER A 701 16.92 5.66 -9.81
CA SER A 701 16.03 6.60 -10.51
C SER A 701 16.79 7.87 -10.92
N THR A 702 16.33 8.59 -11.95
CA THR A 702 16.93 9.90 -12.29
C THR A 702 16.82 10.83 -11.09
N ALA A 703 17.89 11.52 -10.71
CA ALA A 703 17.88 12.34 -9.49
C ALA A 703 16.75 13.39 -9.52
N GLY A 704 16.08 13.60 -8.39
CA GLY A 704 14.94 14.50 -8.27
C GLY A 704 13.60 13.90 -8.73
N THR A 705 13.49 12.60 -8.96
CA THR A 705 12.22 11.96 -9.39
C THR A 705 11.58 11.09 -8.33
N GLU A 706 12.32 10.65 -7.30
CA GLU A 706 11.80 9.89 -6.17
C GLU A 706 11.51 10.78 -4.96
N ALA A 707 10.26 10.73 -4.47
CA ALA A 707 9.91 11.40 -3.21
C ALA A 707 10.53 10.73 -1.97
N SER A 708 10.74 9.40 -2.01
CA SER A 708 11.18 8.58 -0.88
C SER A 708 11.73 7.24 -1.40
N GLY A 709 11.22 6.10 -0.91
CA GLY A 709 11.59 4.76 -1.39
C GLY A 709 11.59 3.72 -0.28
N THR A 710 10.41 3.16 0.05
CA THR A 710 10.30 2.20 1.17
C THR A 710 10.97 0.86 0.89
N SER A 711 11.14 0.44 -0.37
CA SER A 711 11.92 -0.76 -0.71
C SER A 711 13.38 -0.64 -0.31
N ASN A 712 13.95 0.56 -0.40
CA ASN A 712 15.34 0.84 -0.07
C ASN A 712 15.59 0.48 1.40
N MET A 713 14.68 0.93 2.26
CA MET A 713 14.69 0.65 3.70
C MET A 713 14.64 -0.86 3.99
N LYS A 714 13.86 -1.64 3.22
CA LYS A 714 13.71 -3.09 3.43
C LYS A 714 15.00 -3.84 3.16
N PHE A 715 15.67 -3.50 2.06
CA PHE A 715 16.94 -4.13 1.68
C PHE A 715 18.02 -3.87 2.72
N VAL A 716 18.18 -2.60 3.13
CA VAL A 716 19.22 -2.21 4.10
C VAL A 716 18.93 -2.79 5.49
N LEU A 717 17.67 -2.86 5.91
CA LEU A 717 17.27 -3.53 7.16
C LEU A 717 17.65 -5.02 7.16
N ASN A 718 17.70 -5.67 6.00
CA ASN A 718 18.11 -7.07 5.84
C ASN A 718 19.61 -7.23 5.47
N GLY A 719 20.41 -6.18 5.64
CA GLY A 719 21.85 -6.20 5.39
C GLY A 719 22.22 -6.19 3.91
N GLY A 720 21.29 -5.93 3.00
CA GLY A 720 21.61 -5.62 1.60
C GLY A 720 22.21 -4.21 1.49
N LEU A 721 23.19 -4.02 0.62
CA LEU A 721 23.75 -2.71 0.32
C LEU A 721 23.00 -2.04 -0.83
N ILE A 722 23.17 -0.73 -0.99
CA ILE A 722 22.54 0.02 -2.08
C ILE A 722 23.60 0.45 -3.10
N ILE A 723 23.25 0.30 -4.37
CA ILE A 723 23.80 1.13 -5.46
C ILE A 723 22.68 2.05 -5.95
N GLY A 724 22.93 3.35 -6.01
CA GLY A 724 21.86 4.31 -6.26
C GLY A 724 22.32 5.71 -6.62
N THR A 725 21.37 6.52 -7.07
CA THR A 725 21.53 7.97 -7.18
C THR A 725 21.32 8.65 -5.83
N LEU A 726 21.81 9.88 -5.69
CA LEU A 726 21.51 10.73 -4.55
C LEU A 726 20.08 11.30 -4.68
N ASP A 727 19.08 10.42 -4.51
CA ASP A 727 17.66 10.70 -4.73
C ASP A 727 16.76 9.99 -3.71
N GLY A 728 15.62 10.61 -3.39
CA GLY A 728 14.62 10.06 -2.46
C GLY A 728 15.22 9.55 -1.14
N ALA A 729 14.84 8.33 -0.75
CA ALA A 729 15.26 7.71 0.52
C ALA A 729 16.76 7.34 0.55
N ASN A 730 17.49 7.34 -0.57
CA ASN A 730 18.93 7.05 -0.55
C ASN A 730 19.71 8.11 0.23
N ILE A 731 19.24 9.36 0.23
CA ILE A 731 19.88 10.48 0.93
C ILE A 731 19.83 10.24 2.44
N GLU A 732 18.63 10.05 2.98
CA GLU A 732 18.46 9.79 4.41
C GLU A 732 19.11 8.47 4.83
N ILE A 733 19.09 7.44 3.97
CA ILE A 733 19.79 6.18 4.28
C ILE A 733 21.30 6.41 4.38
N LEU A 734 21.88 7.14 3.43
CA LEU A 734 23.31 7.50 3.44
C LEU A 734 23.69 8.24 4.73
N GLU A 735 22.85 9.18 5.19
CA GLU A 735 23.07 9.90 6.45
C GLU A 735 23.14 8.95 7.66
N GLU A 736 22.26 7.95 7.72
CA GLU A 736 22.20 7.02 8.87
C GLU A 736 23.29 5.95 8.82
N ILE A 737 23.57 5.36 7.65
CA ILE A 737 24.52 4.24 7.52
C ILE A 737 25.95 4.70 7.23
N GLY A 738 26.15 5.95 6.81
CA GLY A 738 27.44 6.53 6.41
C GLY A 738 27.82 6.23 4.96
N GLU A 739 28.53 7.18 4.33
CA GLU A 739 28.95 7.15 2.92
C GLU A 739 29.72 5.90 2.53
N ASP A 740 30.54 5.35 3.44
CA ASP A 740 31.32 4.15 3.17
C ASP A 740 30.47 2.91 2.90
N ASN A 741 29.18 2.90 3.26
CA ASN A 741 28.32 1.72 3.22
C ASN A 741 27.28 1.75 2.07
N ILE A 742 27.36 2.74 1.17
CA ILE A 742 26.48 2.90 0.01
C ILE A 742 27.27 3.29 -1.24
N PHE A 743 26.86 2.80 -2.41
CA PHE A 743 27.52 3.10 -3.69
C PHE A 743 26.71 4.14 -4.46
N ILE A 744 27.08 5.41 -4.32
CA ILE A 744 26.41 6.53 -5.01
C ILE A 744 27.06 6.83 -6.36
N PHE A 745 26.24 7.13 -7.37
CA PHE A 745 26.69 7.59 -8.69
C PHE A 745 25.67 8.53 -9.34
N GLY A 746 26.04 9.05 -10.51
CA GLY A 746 25.16 9.84 -11.39
C GLY A 746 25.13 11.33 -11.04
N CYS A 747 24.41 12.07 -11.86
CA CYS A 747 24.18 13.50 -11.68
C CYS A 747 23.37 13.82 -10.42
N ALA A 748 23.62 15.00 -9.85
CA ALA A 748 22.81 15.56 -8.78
C ALA A 748 21.50 16.15 -9.32
N ALA A 749 20.48 16.23 -8.48
CA ALA A 749 19.16 16.74 -8.88
C ALA A 749 19.21 18.16 -9.45
N GLN A 750 20.13 19.02 -8.98
CA GLN A 750 20.26 20.40 -9.48
C GLN A 750 20.88 20.47 -10.88
N GLU A 751 21.58 19.43 -11.33
CA GLU A 751 22.26 19.38 -12.65
C GLU A 751 21.34 18.86 -13.76
N VAL A 752 20.19 18.26 -13.41
CA VAL A 752 19.33 17.52 -14.34
C VAL A 752 18.81 18.39 -15.48
N GLU A 753 18.31 19.59 -15.19
CA GLU A 753 17.75 20.49 -16.21
C GLU A 753 18.84 21.04 -17.15
N ASP A 754 20.03 21.34 -16.62
CA ASP A 754 21.16 21.78 -17.44
C ASP A 754 21.66 20.67 -18.37
N LEU A 755 21.70 19.43 -17.88
CA LEU A 755 22.06 18.25 -18.68
C LEU A 755 21.02 17.97 -19.76
N ARG A 756 19.72 18.06 -19.45
CA ARG A 756 18.62 17.95 -20.44
C ARG A 756 18.75 19.03 -21.51
N HIS A 757 19.01 20.26 -21.10
CA HIS A 757 19.22 21.38 -22.03
C HIS A 757 20.45 21.14 -22.91
N ALA A 758 21.58 20.72 -22.34
CA ALA A 758 22.79 20.41 -23.09
C ALA A 758 22.58 19.26 -24.09
N GLN A 759 21.90 18.17 -23.70
CA GLN A 759 21.57 17.08 -24.61
C GLN A 759 20.68 17.52 -25.78
N ARG A 760 19.71 18.41 -25.52
CA ARG A 760 18.77 18.89 -26.54
C ARG A 760 19.39 19.83 -27.56
N TYR A 761 20.31 20.70 -27.12
CA TYR A 761 20.79 21.81 -27.96
C TYR A 761 22.26 21.74 -28.33
N ARG A 762 23.09 21.00 -27.58
CA ARG A 762 24.55 20.98 -27.77
C ARG A 762 25.09 19.65 -28.32
N GLY A 763 24.27 18.59 -28.30
CA GLY A 763 24.67 17.27 -28.78
C GLY A 763 25.80 16.68 -27.95
N VAL A 764 25.49 16.11 -26.79
CA VAL A 764 26.49 15.45 -25.94
C VAL A 764 26.90 14.12 -26.60
N PRO A 765 28.21 13.87 -26.82
CA PRO A 765 28.66 12.60 -27.39
C PRO A 765 28.33 11.45 -26.44
N MET A 766 27.71 10.41 -26.99
CA MET A 766 27.34 9.22 -26.22
C MET A 766 28.59 8.41 -25.85
N ASP A 767 28.64 7.89 -24.63
CA ASP A 767 29.75 7.07 -24.15
C ASP A 767 30.01 5.84 -25.07
N PRO A 768 31.27 5.53 -25.43
CA PRO A 768 31.59 4.41 -26.31
C PRO A 768 31.10 3.04 -25.81
N ALA A 769 31.04 2.83 -24.49
CA ALA A 769 30.50 1.60 -23.92
C ALA A 769 28.99 1.50 -24.22
N LEU A 770 28.25 2.60 -24.06
CA LEU A 770 26.82 2.67 -24.39
C LEU A 770 26.58 2.50 -25.89
N GLN A 771 27.36 3.17 -26.75
CA GLN A 771 27.26 3.00 -28.20
C GLN A 771 27.44 1.54 -28.61
N GLY A 772 28.43 0.84 -28.03
CA GLY A 772 28.64 -0.56 -28.31
C GLY A 772 27.46 -1.44 -27.87
N VAL A 773 26.82 -1.13 -26.74
CA VAL A 773 25.63 -1.85 -26.25
C VAL A 773 24.47 -1.67 -27.22
N ILE A 774 24.19 -0.43 -27.62
CA ILE A 774 23.15 -0.12 -28.60
C ILE A 774 23.43 -0.85 -29.91
N SER A 775 24.67 -0.81 -30.40
CA SER A 775 25.06 -1.52 -31.62
C SER A 775 24.84 -3.04 -31.52
N ALA A 776 25.01 -3.66 -30.35
CA ALA A 776 24.71 -5.08 -30.16
C ALA A 776 23.20 -5.38 -30.25
N ILE A 777 22.36 -4.50 -29.70
CA ILE A 777 20.90 -4.60 -29.81
C ILE A 777 20.47 -4.42 -31.28
N GLU A 778 21.00 -3.40 -31.97
CA GLU A 778 20.68 -3.09 -33.36
C GLU A 778 21.15 -4.16 -34.36
N LYS A 779 22.22 -4.89 -34.04
CA LYS A 779 22.69 -6.05 -34.83
C LYS A 779 21.89 -7.33 -34.60
N GLY A 780 20.92 -7.29 -33.69
CA GLY A 780 20.03 -8.41 -33.42
C GLY A 780 20.68 -9.52 -32.60
N VAL A 781 21.64 -9.19 -31.72
CA VAL A 781 22.30 -10.18 -30.85
C VAL A 781 21.31 -10.84 -29.89
N PHE A 782 20.26 -10.12 -29.47
CA PHE A 782 19.29 -10.58 -28.47
C PHE A 782 17.93 -10.95 -29.06
N GLU A 783 17.48 -10.24 -30.09
CA GLU A 783 16.23 -10.53 -30.83
C GLU A 783 16.14 -9.68 -32.11
N ASP A 784 14.99 -9.70 -32.81
CA ASP A 784 14.74 -8.78 -33.93
C ASP A 784 14.93 -7.31 -33.48
N PRO A 785 15.91 -6.59 -34.06
CA PRO A 785 16.18 -5.19 -33.74
C PRO A 785 14.95 -4.29 -33.81
N LYS A 786 14.00 -4.58 -34.72
CA LYS A 786 12.80 -3.75 -34.92
C LYS A 786 11.94 -3.65 -33.68
N ILE A 787 11.95 -4.68 -32.82
CA ILE A 787 11.20 -4.69 -31.56
C ILE A 787 11.72 -3.60 -30.62
N PHE A 788 13.04 -3.39 -30.59
CA PHE A 788 13.70 -2.49 -29.64
C PHE A 788 13.99 -1.09 -30.20
N GLN A 789 13.76 -0.85 -31.49
CA GLN A 789 13.91 0.47 -32.09
C GLN A 789 13.18 1.60 -31.35
N PRO A 790 11.93 1.42 -30.87
CA PRO A 790 11.26 2.46 -30.09
C PRO A 790 11.98 2.77 -28.76
N LEU A 791 12.60 1.77 -28.14
CA LEU A 791 13.33 1.90 -26.89
C LEU A 791 14.71 2.57 -27.13
N ILE A 792 15.45 2.16 -28.16
CA ILE A 792 16.70 2.83 -28.55
C ILE A 792 16.44 4.29 -28.96
N SER A 793 15.30 4.56 -29.59
CA SER A 793 14.91 5.90 -29.99
C SER A 793 14.79 6.89 -28.84
N THR A 794 14.53 6.41 -27.60
CA THR A 794 14.50 7.27 -26.41
C THR A 794 15.89 7.77 -26.02
N LEU A 795 16.97 7.16 -26.52
CA LEU A 795 18.36 7.56 -26.24
C LEU A 795 18.97 8.45 -27.32
N THR A 796 18.24 8.73 -28.42
CA THR A 796 18.75 9.62 -29.47
C THR A 796 18.91 11.06 -28.98
N VAL A 797 19.77 11.83 -29.66
CA VAL A 797 20.09 13.22 -29.32
C VAL A 797 18.82 14.03 -29.06
N GLY A 798 18.74 14.63 -27.88
CA GLY A 798 17.61 15.46 -27.44
C GLY A 798 16.37 14.71 -26.96
N LYS A 799 16.39 13.37 -26.88
CA LYS A 799 15.26 12.55 -26.38
C LYS A 799 15.54 11.80 -25.07
N ASP A 800 16.80 11.73 -24.62
CA ASP A 800 17.20 11.03 -23.39
C ASP A 800 16.82 11.80 -22.11
N PHE A 801 15.51 11.99 -21.90
CA PHE A 801 14.95 12.79 -20.82
C PHE A 801 15.34 12.29 -19.41
N TYR A 802 15.64 11.00 -19.28
CA TYR A 802 16.00 10.35 -18.02
C TYR A 802 17.52 10.19 -17.83
N LEU A 803 18.31 10.84 -18.69
CA LEU A 803 19.76 10.99 -18.55
C LEU A 803 20.50 9.64 -18.44
N ILE A 804 20.03 8.63 -19.16
CA ILE A 804 20.69 7.31 -19.20
C ILE A 804 22.09 7.46 -19.78
N SER A 805 22.25 8.22 -20.86
CA SER A 805 23.55 8.40 -21.52
C SER A 805 24.53 9.24 -20.69
N ALA A 806 24.02 10.18 -19.88
CA ALA A 806 24.87 10.98 -18.99
C ALA A 806 25.40 10.16 -17.81
N ASP A 807 24.56 9.30 -17.21
CA ASP A 807 24.92 8.55 -16.01
C ASP A 807 25.54 7.16 -16.31
N PHE A 808 25.55 6.71 -17.57
CA PHE A 808 25.95 5.34 -17.89
C PHE A 808 27.40 5.00 -17.47
N ALA A 809 28.35 5.91 -17.72
CA ALA A 809 29.75 5.70 -17.40
C ALA A 809 30.01 5.66 -15.88
N SER A 810 29.38 6.57 -15.13
CA SER A 810 29.49 6.58 -13.66
C SER A 810 28.79 5.36 -13.05
N TYR A 811 27.68 4.91 -13.63
CA TYR A 811 26.99 3.69 -13.23
C TYR A 811 27.83 2.43 -13.43
N ILE A 812 28.53 2.30 -14.57
CA ILE A 812 29.47 1.18 -14.80
C ILE A 812 30.60 1.21 -13.76
N THR A 813 31.15 2.39 -13.49
CA THR A 813 32.22 2.56 -12.50
C THR A 813 31.77 2.16 -11.10
N ALA A 814 30.58 2.58 -10.67
CA ALA A 814 30.01 2.15 -9.39
C ALA A 814 29.81 0.63 -9.32
N ASN A 815 29.36 -0.01 -10.40
CA ASN A 815 29.25 -1.47 -10.45
C ASN A 815 30.61 -2.19 -10.33
N GLN A 816 31.69 -1.61 -10.85
CA GLN A 816 33.05 -2.15 -10.67
C GLN A 816 33.51 -2.02 -9.21
N GLN A 817 33.20 -0.90 -8.55
CA GLN A 817 33.47 -0.73 -7.11
C GLN A 817 32.73 -1.76 -6.27
N VAL A 818 31.48 -2.07 -6.62
CA VAL A 818 30.70 -3.15 -5.99
C VAL A 818 31.41 -4.50 -6.15
N ASP A 819 31.88 -4.85 -7.36
CA ASP A 819 32.60 -6.10 -7.58
C ASP A 819 33.90 -6.19 -6.74
N ILE A 820 34.63 -5.09 -6.63
CA ILE A 820 35.86 -5.01 -5.81
C ILE A 820 35.52 -5.19 -4.33
N ALA A 821 34.49 -4.49 -3.83
CA ALA A 821 34.07 -4.56 -2.43
C ALA A 821 33.57 -5.96 -2.06
N TYR A 822 32.80 -6.61 -2.93
CA TYR A 822 32.23 -7.93 -2.66
C TYR A 822 33.29 -9.05 -2.62
N LYS A 823 34.40 -8.92 -3.35
CA LYS A 823 35.53 -9.87 -3.24
C LYS A 823 36.10 -9.93 -1.83
N ASN A 824 36.08 -8.81 -1.09
CA ASN A 824 36.46 -8.79 0.32
C ASN A 824 35.23 -9.09 1.21
N GLN A 825 34.94 -10.38 1.38
CA GLN A 825 33.77 -10.84 2.15
C GLN A 825 33.80 -10.42 3.62
N ASP A 826 34.97 -10.18 4.22
CA ASP A 826 35.06 -9.70 5.61
C ASP A 826 34.58 -8.25 5.72
N GLU A 827 35.10 -7.36 4.86
CA GLU A 827 34.65 -5.97 4.82
C GLU A 827 33.20 -5.82 4.36
N TRP A 828 32.76 -6.61 3.37
CA TRP A 828 31.36 -6.64 2.94
C TRP A 828 30.41 -6.97 4.11
N SER A 829 30.79 -7.96 4.93
CA SER A 829 30.01 -8.33 6.12
C SER A 829 29.95 -7.20 7.13
N LYS A 830 31.06 -6.46 7.34
CA LYS A 830 31.08 -5.30 8.25
C LYS A 830 30.15 -4.20 7.76
N LYS A 831 30.17 -3.89 6.45
CA LYS A 831 29.25 -2.92 5.83
C LYS A 831 27.79 -3.35 6.02
N SER A 832 27.48 -4.61 5.69
CA SER A 832 26.14 -5.20 5.84
C SER A 832 25.58 -5.11 7.27
N ILE A 833 26.40 -5.41 8.29
CA ILE A 833 25.99 -5.30 9.70
C ILE A 833 25.77 -3.84 10.11
N ARG A 834 26.68 -2.93 9.74
CA ARG A 834 26.55 -1.49 10.06
C ARG A 834 25.30 -0.89 9.44
N CYS A 835 24.98 -1.28 8.20
CA CYS A 835 23.75 -0.93 7.53
C CYS A 835 22.54 -1.29 8.40
N THR A 836 22.37 -2.57 8.75
CA THR A 836 21.24 -3.01 9.59
C THR A 836 21.22 -2.33 10.96
N ALA A 837 22.38 -2.15 11.59
CA ALA A 837 22.49 -1.54 12.91
C ALA A 837 21.96 -0.10 12.96
N ASN A 838 22.04 0.63 11.83
CA ASN A 838 21.68 2.04 11.76
C ASN A 838 20.32 2.29 11.07
N MET A 839 19.47 1.27 10.90
CA MET A 839 18.15 1.42 10.27
C MET A 839 17.03 1.89 11.22
N GLY A 840 17.33 2.25 12.47
CA GLY A 840 16.33 2.59 13.49
C GLY A 840 15.33 3.68 13.07
N LYS A 841 15.81 4.74 12.38
CA LYS A 841 15.00 5.86 11.86
C LYS A 841 13.87 5.42 10.93
N PHE A 842 14.05 4.31 10.21
CA PHE A 842 13.14 3.88 9.14
C PHE A 842 12.05 2.92 9.62
N SER A 843 11.84 2.78 10.93
CA SER A 843 10.67 2.08 11.46
C SER A 843 9.39 2.89 11.19
N SER A 844 8.35 2.23 10.68
CA SER A 844 7.02 2.85 10.56
C SER A 844 6.41 3.23 11.91
N ASP A 845 6.86 2.63 13.02
CA ASP A 845 6.43 3.03 14.37
C ASP A 845 6.86 4.47 14.68
N ARG A 846 8.07 4.86 14.26
CA ARG A 846 8.58 6.22 14.44
C ARG A 846 7.75 7.20 13.62
N SER A 847 7.52 6.90 12.34
CA SER A 847 6.66 7.72 11.48
C SER A 847 5.26 7.88 12.08
N VAL A 848 4.61 6.78 12.50
CA VAL A 848 3.26 6.83 13.10
C VAL A 848 3.21 7.66 14.38
N LYS A 849 4.23 7.59 15.25
CA LYS A 849 4.32 8.46 16.43
C LYS A 849 4.38 9.93 16.05
N GLU A 850 5.23 10.31 15.09
CA GLU A 850 5.29 11.69 14.61
C GLU A 850 3.95 12.17 14.02
N TYR A 851 3.26 11.32 13.25
CA TYR A 851 1.91 11.65 12.75
C TYR A 851 0.91 11.82 13.90
N ALA A 852 0.95 10.94 14.89
CA ALA A 852 0.06 11.00 16.04
C ALA A 852 0.27 12.27 16.88
N ASP A 853 1.52 12.66 17.07
CA ASP A 853 1.90 13.79 17.94
C ASP A 853 1.79 15.15 17.24
N GLU A 854 2.09 15.25 15.95
CA GLU A 854 2.20 16.54 15.25
C GLU A 854 1.05 16.85 14.27
N ILE A 855 0.26 15.85 13.89
CA ILE A 855 -0.80 16.00 12.89
C ILE A 855 -2.17 15.63 13.46
N TRP A 856 -2.31 14.42 14.00
CA TRP A 856 -3.62 13.89 14.42
C TRP A 856 -3.99 14.28 15.85
N ASN A 857 -3.00 14.53 16.69
CA ASN A 857 -3.13 14.78 18.13
C ASN A 857 -3.91 13.65 18.83
N ILE A 858 -3.49 12.39 18.58
CA ILE A 858 -4.10 11.20 19.17
C ILE A 858 -3.17 10.56 20.20
N LYS A 859 -3.74 9.83 21.17
CA LYS A 859 -3.00 9.11 22.21
C LYS A 859 -3.24 7.60 22.10
N PRO A 860 -2.27 6.77 22.50
CA PRO A 860 -2.49 5.33 22.58
C PRO A 860 -3.57 5.01 23.62
N TYR A 861 -4.31 3.93 23.37
CA TYR A 861 -5.31 3.38 24.26
C TYR A 861 -5.05 1.87 24.44
N THR A 862 -4.50 1.51 25.58
CA THR A 862 -4.24 0.10 25.91
C THR A 862 -5.55 -0.64 26.16
N VAL A 863 -5.80 -1.67 25.36
CA VAL A 863 -6.94 -2.57 25.51
C VAL A 863 -6.59 -3.62 26.56
N ILE A 864 -7.42 -3.73 27.60
CA ILE A 864 -7.26 -4.73 28.67
C ILE A 864 -8.25 -5.87 28.42
N ASP A 865 -7.90 -7.13 28.62
CA ASP A 865 -8.87 -8.23 28.48
C ASP A 865 -9.88 -8.19 29.65
N GLU A 866 -11.04 -7.54 29.44
CA GLU A 866 -12.14 -7.48 30.41
C GLU A 866 -13.20 -8.57 30.19
N GLY A 867 -13.10 -9.32 29.08
CA GLY A 867 -14.12 -10.25 28.62
C GLY A 867 -15.31 -9.56 27.93
N PHE A 868 -16.02 -10.33 27.10
CA PHE A 868 -17.05 -9.85 26.17
C PHE A 868 -18.31 -9.21 26.78
N LEU A 869 -18.56 -9.37 28.08
CA LEU A 869 -19.83 -9.00 28.73
C LEU A 869 -19.66 -8.10 29.93
#